data_AF-A0A249PJT7-F1
#
_entry.id   AF-A0A249PJT7-F1
#
_cell.length_a   1.000
_cell.length_b   1.000
_cell.length_c   1.000
_cell.angle_alpha   90.00
_cell.angle_beta   90.00
_cell.angle_gamma   90.00
#
_symmetry.space_group_name_H-M   'P 1'
#
loop_
_entity.id
_entity.type
_entity.pdbx_description
1 polymer ?
#
loop_
_entity_poly.entity_id
_entity_poly.type
_entity_poly.pdbx_seq_one_letter_code
_entity_poly.pdbx_strand_id
1 'polypeptide(L)'
;MAKGLILIGAAIFAAIIAAIPSKNHTPPAISWVAPPADGSAVDPDAAIFATFGEGVDPASVRISLFRLSAANELVKANALYDEQTRSAKLVPAAPLARGTKYDATIAAAARDMAGNAVALGRRWSFTTQRDLEHGFGGPILIVSSNEQPFSKYYSEILRAEGIGSFESVELSQISDKLLSRFNLVILGEMSLSDTQVAMLSRWVQRGGDLISMRPDKRLATLLGLEDRNASLNKGYLLIDTATSPGRGLTGETIQYHGAADLYTRKEDTTEIARLYSDPSSTTPHPAVTLRATGKAGGKAAAFTYDLARSIIYTRQGNPAWAGDERDGNSVIRTNDLFFGAKQGDKHSDWNDFERIAIPMADEQQRLLVNLMYFMLDGKAPLPRLWYFPKGHKAALVMAGDDHGTRRGTKSSFDRLIDNSPEGCSLADWECYRATSWIYANSGLSAEDARTYAAQGFDIGVHVDTGCRNVALSEFSEILGRQLHDFRAKYQGLPAQAGSRTHCVAWSDWASTAKVEARYGIRMDLNYYYWPPTWIKGRPGFMTGSGLPMRFADLDGSLIDVYQLPTHLVNESGMSFPSAIEVRLDRALGPEGYYGAFGTHYDFTDEFDRQLTVAAKARGVPLVSVRQLLDWTDGRNNSHLGQIAWTGTTLTFNAFADPRTGKMLRGMLPTRTGSREISGITRDGAPVDYKTETIKGVAYAVFPVESGTYVVSYGRSDT
;
A
#
# COMPACT_ATOMS: atom_id res chain seq x y z
N MET A 1 -78.06 -22.00 72.88
CA MET A 1 -77.66 -20.74 73.54
C MET A 1 -76.25 -20.41 73.07
N ALA A 2 -76.04 -19.14 72.68
CA ALA A 2 -74.83 -18.32 72.57
C ALA A 2 -73.46 -18.95 72.19
N LYS A 3 -72.53 -18.30 71.48
CA LYS A 3 -72.40 -17.20 70.50
C LYS A 3 -70.89 -16.82 70.53
N GLY A 4 -70.27 -16.70 69.35
CA GLY A 4 -69.13 -15.79 69.10
C GLY A 4 -67.71 -16.37 69.27
N LEU A 5 -66.68 -15.94 68.54
CA LEU A 5 -66.56 -15.10 67.33
C LEU A 5 -65.07 -15.17 66.88
N ILE A 6 -64.83 -15.56 65.62
CA ILE A 6 -63.85 -15.06 64.60
C ILE A 6 -62.38 -14.74 65.03
N LEU A 7 -61.35 -15.32 64.35
CA LEU A 7 -60.44 -14.66 63.36
C LEU A 7 -59.20 -15.49 62.94
N ILE A 8 -59.10 -15.69 61.61
CA ILE A 8 -57.95 -15.59 60.68
C ILE A 8 -56.69 -16.46 60.88
N GLY A 9 -56.28 -17.15 59.79
CA GLY A 9 -54.88 -17.13 59.38
C GLY A 9 -54.27 -18.39 58.75
N ALA A 10 -54.16 -18.38 57.42
CA ALA A 10 -53.09 -18.95 56.59
C ALA A 10 -52.88 -20.48 56.53
N ALA A 11 -53.24 -21.03 55.37
CA ALA A 11 -52.68 -22.25 54.81
C ALA A 11 -51.21 -22.03 54.40
N ILE A 12 -50.32 -22.95 54.77
CA ILE A 12 -49.01 -23.11 54.15
C ILE A 12 -48.93 -24.55 53.62
N PHE A 13 -49.25 -24.70 52.34
CA PHE A 13 -48.84 -25.85 51.53
C PHE A 13 -47.41 -25.56 51.07
N ALA A 14 -46.42 -26.22 51.67
CA ALA A 14 -45.05 -26.17 51.18
C ALA A 14 -44.95 -27.02 49.91
N ALA A 15 -45.18 -26.41 48.75
CA ALA A 15 -44.80 -26.98 47.48
C ALA A 15 -43.28 -26.83 47.32
N ILE A 16 -42.57 -27.96 47.32
CA ILE A 16 -41.20 -28.04 46.81
C ILE A 16 -41.29 -27.78 45.30
N ILE A 17 -41.13 -26.53 44.88
CA ILE A 17 -40.82 -26.21 43.49
C ILE A 17 -39.34 -26.55 43.32
N ALA A 18 -39.05 -27.74 42.81
CA ALA A 18 -37.80 -27.97 42.13
C ALA A 18 -37.73 -26.96 40.99
N ALA A 19 -36.82 -25.99 41.09
CA ALA A 19 -36.50 -25.11 39.98
C ALA A 19 -35.90 -25.98 38.86
N ILE A 20 -36.75 -26.44 37.94
CA ILE A 20 -36.29 -27.01 36.68
C ILE A 20 -35.57 -25.86 35.97
N PRO A 21 -34.25 -25.93 35.71
CA PRO A 21 -33.60 -24.90 34.94
C PRO A 21 -34.31 -24.84 33.60
N SER A 22 -34.92 -23.70 33.28
CA SER A 22 -35.54 -23.49 31.98
C SER A 22 -34.45 -23.66 30.94
N LYS A 23 -34.50 -24.75 30.17
CA LYS A 23 -33.58 -24.99 29.08
C LYS A 23 -33.69 -23.81 28.11
N ASN A 24 -32.60 -23.10 27.82
CA ASN A 24 -32.63 -22.13 26.73
C ASN A 24 -33.03 -22.89 25.46
N HIS A 25 -34.01 -22.38 24.71
CA HIS A 25 -34.49 -22.97 23.45
C HIS A 25 -34.11 -22.12 22.23
N THR A 26 -33.41 -21.01 22.44
CA THR A 26 -32.96 -20.13 21.36
C THR A 26 -31.81 -20.81 20.62
N PRO A 27 -31.92 -21.07 19.32
CA PRO A 27 -30.82 -21.62 18.54
C PRO A 27 -29.66 -20.63 18.38
N PRO A 28 -28.40 -21.09 18.40
CA PRO A 28 -27.27 -20.24 18.08
C PRO A 28 -27.35 -19.78 16.61
N ALA A 29 -27.05 -18.50 16.38
CA ALA A 29 -26.98 -17.90 15.04
C ALA A 29 -25.54 -17.51 14.70
N ILE A 30 -25.18 -17.59 13.41
CA ILE A 30 -23.89 -17.09 12.92
C ILE A 30 -24.01 -15.59 12.68
N SER A 31 -23.34 -14.81 13.52
CA SER A 31 -23.41 -13.35 13.51
C SER A 31 -22.41 -12.73 12.52
N TRP A 32 -21.28 -13.39 12.28
CA TRP A 32 -20.22 -12.84 11.43
C TRP A 32 -19.39 -13.93 10.74
N VAL A 33 -18.80 -13.59 9.59
CA VAL A 33 -17.86 -14.44 8.87
C VAL A 33 -16.65 -13.62 8.41
N ALA A 34 -15.48 -14.25 8.42
CA ALA A 34 -14.27 -13.74 7.79
C ALA A 34 -13.64 -14.83 6.90
N PRO A 35 -13.01 -14.48 5.76
CA PRO A 35 -13.07 -13.19 5.08
C PRO A 35 -14.52 -12.72 4.83
N PRO A 36 -14.77 -11.39 4.69
CA PRO A 36 -16.11 -10.88 4.46
C PRO A 36 -16.76 -11.56 3.24
N ALA A 37 -18.09 -11.72 3.28
CA ALA A 37 -18.82 -12.24 2.14
C ALA A 37 -18.57 -11.37 0.89
N ASP A 38 -18.27 -12.03 -0.22
CA ASP A 38 -17.88 -11.44 -1.50
C ASP A 38 -16.62 -10.58 -1.43
N GLY A 39 -15.80 -10.77 -0.39
CA GLY A 39 -14.52 -10.10 -0.21
C GLY A 39 -13.58 -10.37 -1.39
N SER A 40 -12.90 -9.33 -1.84
CA SER A 40 -11.88 -9.37 -2.88
C SER A 40 -10.49 -9.12 -2.28
N ALA A 41 -9.44 -9.54 -2.99
CA ALA A 41 -8.06 -9.33 -2.56
C ALA A 41 -7.79 -9.85 -1.14
N VAL A 42 -8.33 -11.04 -0.86
CA VAL A 42 -8.10 -11.74 0.39
C VAL A 42 -6.71 -12.36 0.39
N ASP A 43 -6.00 -12.25 1.51
CA ASP A 43 -4.68 -12.85 1.67
C ASP A 43 -4.74 -14.39 1.52
N PRO A 44 -3.79 -15.03 0.82
CA PRO A 44 -3.70 -16.49 0.72
C PRO A 44 -3.65 -17.24 2.06
N ASP A 45 -3.14 -16.62 3.13
CA ASP A 45 -3.07 -17.18 4.48
C ASP A 45 -4.22 -16.70 5.37
N ALA A 46 -5.30 -16.15 4.78
CA ALA A 46 -6.40 -15.53 5.52
C ALA A 46 -6.96 -16.41 6.65
N ALA A 47 -7.26 -15.76 7.77
CA ALA A 47 -7.99 -16.36 8.87
C ALA A 47 -9.46 -16.53 8.47
N ILE A 48 -9.85 -17.76 8.18
CA ILE A 48 -11.24 -18.11 7.83
C ILE A 48 -11.98 -18.47 9.10
N PHE A 49 -13.04 -17.75 9.45
CA PHE A 49 -13.84 -18.06 10.64
C PHE A 49 -15.32 -17.69 10.51
N ALA A 50 -16.14 -18.37 11.30
CA ALA A 50 -17.55 -18.06 11.51
C ALA A 50 -17.78 -17.84 13.02
N THR A 51 -18.30 -16.68 13.38
CA THR A 51 -18.58 -16.28 14.76
C THR A 51 -20.04 -16.54 15.10
N PHE A 52 -20.28 -17.13 16.26
CA PHE A 52 -21.61 -17.43 16.78
C PHE A 52 -22.07 -16.31 17.75
N GLY A 53 -23.37 -16.03 17.75
CA GLY A 53 -24.01 -15.05 18.64
C GLY A 53 -24.02 -15.47 20.11
N GLU A 54 -23.88 -16.77 20.38
CA GLU A 54 -23.72 -17.36 21.72
C GLU A 54 -22.72 -18.52 21.67
N GLY A 55 -22.32 -19.02 22.84
CA GLY A 55 -21.36 -20.13 22.93
C GLY A 55 -21.94 -21.43 22.39
N VAL A 56 -21.20 -22.11 21.51
CA VAL A 56 -21.53 -23.46 21.04
C VAL A 56 -20.66 -24.52 21.73
N ASP A 57 -21.16 -25.76 21.81
CA ASP A 57 -20.41 -26.92 22.28
C ASP A 57 -19.22 -27.17 21.34
N PRO A 58 -17.97 -27.04 21.81
CA PRO A 58 -16.78 -27.27 21.00
C PRO A 58 -16.76 -28.66 20.34
N ALA A 59 -17.30 -29.69 21.00
CA ALA A 59 -17.35 -31.06 20.46
C ALA A 59 -18.32 -31.21 19.28
N SER A 60 -19.25 -30.26 19.13
CA SER A 60 -20.18 -30.18 18.02
C SER A 60 -19.56 -29.52 16.77
N VAL A 61 -18.48 -28.74 16.92
CA VAL A 61 -17.78 -28.09 15.80
C VAL A 61 -16.78 -29.07 15.19
N ARG A 62 -17.15 -29.67 14.06
CA ARG A 62 -16.31 -30.64 13.33
C ARG A 62 -16.00 -30.13 11.92
N ILE A 63 -14.86 -30.55 11.36
CA ILE A 63 -14.49 -30.23 9.97
C ILE A 63 -15.55 -30.69 8.95
N SER A 64 -16.30 -31.75 9.27
CA SER A 64 -17.43 -32.20 8.44
C SER A 64 -18.51 -31.13 8.27
N LEU A 65 -18.58 -30.16 9.19
CA LEU A 65 -19.55 -29.08 9.22
C LEU A 65 -19.00 -27.75 8.70
N PHE A 66 -17.68 -27.52 8.74
CA PHE A 66 -17.06 -26.28 8.21
C PHE A 66 -16.09 -26.61 7.08
N ARG A 67 -16.47 -26.27 5.85
CA ARG A 67 -15.77 -26.65 4.62
C ARG A 67 -15.40 -25.44 3.80
N LEU A 68 -14.30 -25.55 3.06
CA LEU A 68 -13.87 -24.61 2.04
C LEU A 68 -13.70 -25.36 0.72
N SER A 69 -14.19 -24.81 -0.38
CA SER A 69 -14.01 -25.38 -1.70
C SER A 69 -13.66 -24.33 -2.74
N ALA A 70 -12.91 -24.72 -3.77
CA ALA A 70 -12.69 -23.92 -4.98
C ALA A 70 -13.03 -24.78 -6.20
N ALA A 71 -13.75 -24.21 -7.17
CA ALA A 71 -14.18 -24.94 -8.38
C ALA A 71 -14.85 -26.31 -8.09
N ASN A 72 -15.62 -26.40 -7.00
CA ASN A 72 -16.26 -27.62 -6.48
C ASN A 72 -15.32 -28.70 -5.90
N GLU A 73 -14.02 -28.41 -5.76
CA GLU A 73 -13.07 -29.28 -5.07
C GLU A 73 -12.85 -28.82 -3.61
N LEU A 74 -12.81 -29.78 -2.68
CA LEU A 74 -12.63 -29.48 -1.25
C LEU A 74 -11.17 -29.12 -0.96
N VAL A 75 -10.96 -27.99 -0.28
CA VAL A 75 -9.65 -27.60 0.25
C VAL A 75 -9.37 -28.38 1.53
N LYS A 76 -8.20 -29.01 1.62
CA LYS A 76 -7.76 -29.69 2.84
C LYS A 76 -7.55 -28.66 3.96
N ALA A 77 -8.31 -28.79 5.05
CA ALA A 77 -8.27 -27.88 6.18
C ALA A 77 -8.62 -28.58 7.50
N ASN A 78 -8.30 -27.92 8.62
CA ASN A 78 -8.73 -28.29 9.97
C ASN A 78 -9.71 -27.26 10.52
N ALA A 79 -10.69 -27.70 11.30
CA ALA A 79 -11.63 -26.81 11.99
C ALA A 79 -11.36 -26.85 13.49
N LEU A 80 -11.25 -25.67 14.09
CA LEU A 80 -11.02 -25.47 15.52
C LEU A 80 -12.09 -24.52 16.05
N TYR A 81 -12.52 -24.70 17.29
CA TYR A 81 -13.41 -23.75 17.95
C TYR A 81 -12.63 -22.96 19.01
N ASP A 82 -12.72 -21.65 18.94
CA ASP A 82 -12.19 -20.72 19.94
C ASP A 82 -13.35 -20.23 20.82
N GLU A 83 -13.35 -20.66 22.08
CA GLU A 83 -14.38 -20.31 23.05
C GLU A 83 -14.36 -18.82 23.41
N GLN A 84 -13.19 -18.16 23.41
CA GLN A 84 -13.06 -16.76 23.81
C GLN A 84 -13.74 -15.85 22.79
N THR A 85 -13.52 -16.13 21.51
CA THR A 85 -14.11 -15.37 20.40
C THR A 85 -15.39 -16.01 19.85
N ARG A 86 -15.90 -17.06 20.50
CA ARG A 86 -17.07 -17.86 20.06
C ARG A 86 -17.04 -18.15 18.56
N SER A 87 -15.90 -18.57 18.04
CA SER A 87 -15.67 -18.66 16.59
C SER A 87 -15.16 -20.03 16.19
N ALA A 88 -15.78 -20.62 15.18
CA ALA A 88 -15.19 -21.73 14.44
C ALA A 88 -14.16 -21.15 13.47
N LYS A 89 -12.90 -21.58 13.56
CA LYS A 89 -11.79 -21.22 12.67
C LYS A 89 -11.49 -22.40 11.74
N LEU A 90 -11.39 -22.12 10.45
CA LEU A 90 -10.95 -23.05 9.44
C LEU A 90 -9.51 -22.70 9.03
N VAL A 91 -8.60 -23.67 9.14
CA VAL A 91 -7.18 -23.52 8.86
C VAL A 91 -6.81 -24.40 7.66
N PRO A 92 -6.65 -23.83 6.46
CA PRO A 92 -6.13 -24.55 5.30
C PRO A 92 -4.77 -25.19 5.59
N ALA A 93 -4.51 -26.37 5.01
CA ALA A 93 -3.25 -27.08 5.19
C ALA A 93 -2.07 -26.47 4.40
N ALA A 94 -2.36 -25.57 3.46
CA ALA A 94 -1.40 -24.81 2.66
C ALA A 94 -2.03 -23.45 2.32
N PRO A 95 -1.21 -22.44 1.95
CA PRO A 95 -1.72 -21.16 1.45
C PRO A 95 -2.70 -21.35 0.29
N LEU A 96 -3.75 -20.55 0.25
CA LEU A 96 -4.75 -20.60 -0.81
C LEU A 96 -4.15 -20.14 -2.15
N ALA A 97 -4.57 -20.76 -3.25
CA ALA A 97 -4.19 -20.31 -4.59
C ALA A 97 -4.67 -18.86 -4.84
N ARG A 98 -3.78 -18.02 -5.37
CA ARG A 98 -4.05 -16.61 -5.73
C ARG A 98 -5.12 -16.48 -6.82
N GLY A 99 -5.79 -15.34 -6.87
CA GLY A 99 -6.83 -15.03 -7.87
C GLY A 99 -8.01 -16.01 -7.92
N THR A 100 -8.15 -16.88 -6.92
CA THR A 100 -9.12 -17.97 -6.90
C THR A 100 -10.32 -17.61 -6.03
N LYS A 101 -11.51 -17.94 -6.51
CA LYS A 101 -12.76 -17.84 -5.74
C LYS A 101 -12.93 -19.10 -4.88
N TYR A 102 -13.16 -18.88 -3.59
CA TYR A 102 -13.47 -19.93 -2.63
C TYR A 102 -14.88 -19.78 -2.09
N ASP A 103 -15.55 -20.90 -1.90
CA ASP A 103 -16.84 -21.04 -1.24
C ASP A 103 -16.61 -21.65 0.16
N ALA A 104 -16.94 -20.90 1.21
CA ALA A 104 -16.92 -21.37 2.58
C ALA A 104 -18.35 -21.71 3.02
N THR A 105 -18.51 -22.85 3.70
CA THR A 105 -19.82 -23.31 4.21
C THR A 105 -19.65 -23.85 5.61
N ILE A 106 -20.48 -23.35 6.53
CA ILE A 106 -20.68 -23.92 7.86
C ILE A 106 -22.14 -24.41 7.99
N ALA A 107 -22.32 -25.71 8.23
CA ALA A 107 -23.62 -26.37 8.20
C ALA A 107 -24.44 -26.15 9.49
N ALA A 108 -25.77 -26.23 9.37
CA ALA A 108 -26.73 -26.22 10.46
C ALA A 108 -26.68 -27.53 11.27
N ALA A 109 -25.66 -27.70 12.12
CA ALA A 109 -25.55 -28.87 12.99
C ALA A 109 -24.68 -28.67 14.23
N ALA A 110 -23.89 -27.58 14.31
CA ALA A 110 -23.27 -27.18 15.58
C ALA A 110 -24.37 -26.92 16.61
N ARG A 111 -24.12 -27.25 17.88
CA ARG A 111 -25.11 -27.14 18.96
C ARG A 111 -24.61 -26.24 20.05
N ASP A 112 -25.49 -25.52 20.72
CA ASP A 112 -25.16 -24.88 21.99
C ASP A 112 -25.01 -25.91 23.12
N MET A 113 -24.59 -25.44 24.29
CA MET A 113 -24.48 -26.28 25.50
C MET A 113 -25.85 -26.79 26.01
N ALA A 114 -26.96 -26.19 25.56
CA ALA A 114 -28.31 -26.70 25.80
C ALA A 114 -28.74 -27.74 24.74
N GLY A 115 -27.94 -28.00 23.72
CA GLY A 115 -28.24 -28.94 22.64
C GLY A 115 -29.11 -28.39 21.51
N ASN A 116 -29.41 -27.09 21.49
CA ASN A 116 -30.09 -26.43 20.36
C ASN A 116 -29.14 -26.38 19.18
N ALA A 117 -29.57 -26.89 18.03
CA ALA A 117 -28.76 -26.83 16.81
C ALA A 117 -28.84 -25.44 16.18
N VAL A 118 -27.73 -24.97 15.60
CA VAL A 118 -27.71 -23.78 14.74
C VAL A 118 -28.84 -23.87 13.73
N ALA A 119 -29.77 -22.92 13.76
CA ALA A 119 -31.02 -23.00 13.00
C ALA A 119 -30.77 -22.94 11.47
N LEU A 120 -29.79 -22.15 11.05
CA LEU A 120 -29.41 -21.98 9.64
C LEU A 120 -27.89 -21.94 9.53
N GLY A 121 -27.36 -22.79 8.66
CA GLY A 121 -25.95 -22.73 8.27
C GLY A 121 -25.65 -21.46 7.49
N ARG A 122 -24.37 -21.18 7.28
CA ARG A 122 -23.93 -20.03 6.49
C ARG A 122 -23.07 -20.50 5.33
N ARG A 123 -23.38 -19.98 4.14
CA ARG A 123 -22.51 -20.08 2.96
C ARG A 123 -22.11 -18.67 2.54
N TRP A 124 -20.85 -18.48 2.20
CA TRP A 124 -20.34 -17.25 1.62
C TRP A 124 -19.18 -17.56 0.68
N SER A 125 -18.81 -16.58 -0.13
CA SER A 125 -17.65 -16.70 -1.01
C SER A 125 -16.68 -15.55 -0.79
N PHE A 126 -15.43 -15.74 -1.17
CA PHE A 126 -14.42 -14.69 -1.24
C PHE A 126 -13.40 -15.03 -2.32
N THR A 127 -12.67 -14.02 -2.79
CA THR A 127 -11.63 -14.17 -3.82
C THR A 127 -10.28 -13.71 -3.28
N THR A 128 -9.30 -14.60 -3.31
CA THR A 128 -7.92 -14.28 -2.92
C THR A 128 -7.30 -13.25 -3.86
N GLN A 129 -6.36 -12.45 -3.38
CA GLN A 129 -5.64 -11.49 -4.20
C GLN A 129 -5.00 -12.14 -5.42
N ARG A 130 -4.99 -11.38 -6.52
CA ARG A 130 -4.26 -11.77 -7.74
C ARG A 130 -2.76 -11.78 -7.48
N ASP A 131 -2.02 -12.28 -8.46
CA ASP A 131 -0.58 -12.07 -8.46
C ASP A 131 -0.25 -10.58 -8.56
N LEU A 132 0.65 -10.12 -7.68
CA LEU A 132 1.12 -8.75 -7.60
C LEU A 132 2.39 -8.54 -8.44
N GLU A 133 3.10 -9.61 -8.79
CA GLU A 133 4.32 -9.57 -9.59
C GLU A 133 4.05 -9.27 -11.07
N HIS A 134 2.85 -9.61 -11.57
CA HIS A 134 2.47 -9.42 -12.97
C HIS A 134 1.64 -8.13 -13.21
N GLY A 135 1.92 -7.47 -14.34
CA GLY A 135 1.12 -6.37 -14.87
C GLY A 135 0.05 -6.85 -15.86
N PHE A 136 -0.40 -5.93 -16.71
CA PHE A 136 -1.49 -6.15 -17.68
C PHE A 136 -1.01 -6.17 -19.13
N GLY A 137 0.23 -6.63 -19.36
CA GLY A 137 0.87 -6.63 -20.69
C GLY A 137 1.41 -5.26 -21.07
N GLY A 138 2.12 -5.13 -22.20
CA GLY A 138 2.64 -3.84 -22.67
C GLY A 138 4.09 -3.92 -23.13
N PRO A 139 4.73 -2.76 -23.40
CA PRO A 139 6.05 -2.72 -24.02
C PRO A 139 7.22 -3.01 -23.06
N ILE A 140 6.95 -3.21 -21.77
CA ILE A 140 7.94 -3.36 -20.70
C ILE A 140 7.95 -4.80 -20.21
N LEU A 141 9.15 -5.40 -20.15
CA LEU A 141 9.40 -6.67 -19.48
C LEU A 141 10.24 -6.43 -18.23
N ILE A 142 9.77 -6.89 -17.08
CA ILE A 142 10.58 -7.05 -15.87
C ILE A 142 11.15 -8.46 -15.86
N VAL A 143 12.46 -8.58 -15.73
CA VAL A 143 13.14 -9.86 -15.50
C VAL A 143 13.59 -9.88 -14.05
N SER A 144 13.05 -10.83 -13.28
CA SER A 144 13.34 -11.05 -11.86
C SER A 144 14.13 -12.35 -11.65
N SER A 145 14.66 -12.52 -10.44
CA SER A 145 15.36 -13.74 -10.02
C SER A 145 14.88 -14.15 -8.63
N ASN A 146 14.66 -15.46 -8.44
CA ASN A 146 14.35 -16.00 -7.11
C ASN A 146 15.59 -16.02 -6.19
N GLU A 147 16.80 -15.91 -6.73
CA GLU A 147 18.03 -15.79 -5.94
C GLU A 147 18.24 -14.36 -5.40
N GLN A 148 17.60 -13.36 -6.02
CA GLN A 148 17.67 -11.95 -5.65
C GLN A 148 16.25 -11.36 -5.60
N PRO A 149 15.51 -11.67 -4.53
CA PRO A 149 14.06 -11.62 -4.62
C PRO A 149 13.46 -10.20 -4.63
N PHE A 150 14.21 -9.18 -4.19
CA PHE A 150 13.76 -7.78 -4.33
C PHE A 150 13.57 -7.34 -5.78
N SER A 151 14.16 -8.04 -6.76
CA SER A 151 13.90 -7.80 -8.19
C SER A 151 12.42 -7.92 -8.58
N LYS A 152 11.59 -8.61 -7.78
CA LYS A 152 10.13 -8.70 -7.98
C LYS A 152 9.40 -7.39 -7.64
N TYR A 153 9.98 -6.56 -6.78
CA TYR A 153 9.37 -5.33 -6.28
C TYR A 153 9.29 -4.21 -7.32
N TYR A 154 9.99 -4.33 -8.46
CA TYR A 154 9.82 -3.41 -9.58
C TYR A 154 8.37 -3.37 -10.10
N SER A 155 7.61 -4.46 -9.94
CA SER A 155 6.19 -4.49 -10.25
C SER A 155 5.39 -3.47 -9.42
N GLU A 156 5.73 -3.31 -8.14
CA GLU A 156 5.08 -2.36 -7.23
C GLU A 156 5.57 -0.92 -7.47
N ILE A 157 6.86 -0.74 -7.78
CA ILE A 157 7.40 0.58 -8.19
C ILE A 157 6.66 1.10 -9.43
N LEU A 158 6.53 0.28 -10.48
CA LEU A 158 5.81 0.70 -11.69
C LEU A 158 4.32 0.96 -11.40
N ARG A 159 3.69 0.13 -10.57
CA ARG A 159 2.28 0.30 -10.18
C ARG A 159 2.04 1.59 -9.38
N ALA A 160 2.91 1.92 -8.44
CA ALA A 160 2.87 3.20 -7.71
C ALA A 160 2.96 4.39 -8.69
N GLU A 161 3.86 4.29 -9.66
CA GLU A 161 4.03 5.27 -10.74
C GLU A 161 2.93 5.28 -11.81
N GLY A 162 1.91 4.41 -11.66
CA GLY A 162 0.73 4.37 -12.53
C GLY A 162 0.91 3.59 -13.82
N ILE A 163 1.99 2.82 -13.91
CA ILE A 163 2.35 2.00 -15.04
C ILE A 163 1.95 0.57 -14.71
N GLY A 164 0.74 0.17 -15.13
CA GLY A 164 0.30 -1.23 -15.07
C GLY A 164 0.68 -2.04 -16.31
N SER A 165 1.24 -1.38 -17.33
CA SER A 165 1.45 -1.95 -18.66
C SER A 165 2.83 -2.61 -18.80
N PHE A 166 3.05 -3.68 -18.04
CA PHE A 166 4.26 -4.50 -18.07
C PHE A 166 3.94 -5.98 -17.97
N GLU A 167 4.89 -6.82 -18.37
CA GLU A 167 4.95 -8.25 -18.05
C GLU A 167 6.16 -8.51 -17.13
N SER A 168 6.11 -9.60 -16.37
CA SER A 168 7.22 -10.03 -15.51
C SER A 168 7.50 -11.50 -15.73
N VAL A 169 8.78 -11.88 -15.77
CA VAL A 169 9.21 -13.28 -15.90
C VAL A 169 10.40 -13.56 -14.99
N GLU A 170 10.56 -14.82 -14.62
CA GLU A 170 11.78 -15.29 -13.96
C GLU A 170 12.91 -15.41 -15.02
N LEU A 171 14.16 -15.16 -14.62
CA LEU A 171 15.34 -15.18 -15.49
C LEU A 171 15.45 -16.46 -16.35
N SER A 172 15.11 -17.63 -15.82
CA SER A 172 15.13 -18.91 -16.56
C SER A 172 14.17 -18.95 -17.75
N GLN A 173 13.19 -18.05 -17.80
CA GLN A 173 12.17 -18.02 -18.85
C GLN A 173 12.55 -17.10 -20.03
N ILE A 174 13.66 -16.34 -19.94
CA ILE A 174 14.05 -15.44 -21.03
C ILE A 174 14.53 -16.21 -22.26
N SER A 175 14.14 -15.71 -23.43
CA SER A 175 14.55 -16.24 -24.73
C SER A 175 14.57 -15.11 -25.78
N ASP A 176 15.30 -15.29 -26.88
CA ASP A 176 15.30 -14.32 -27.99
C ASP A 176 13.86 -14.04 -28.49
N LYS A 177 13.01 -15.07 -28.54
CA LYS A 177 11.59 -14.96 -28.92
C LYS A 177 10.82 -14.11 -27.91
N LEU A 178 11.00 -14.33 -26.61
CA LEU A 178 10.34 -13.53 -25.59
C LEU A 178 10.78 -12.07 -25.68
N LEU A 179 12.09 -11.80 -25.68
CA LEU A 179 12.65 -10.45 -25.69
C LEU A 179 12.18 -9.64 -26.92
N SER A 180 12.02 -10.29 -28.08
CA SER A 180 11.56 -9.63 -29.30
C SER A 180 10.15 -9.02 -29.22
N ARG A 181 9.36 -9.37 -28.21
CA ARG A 181 8.01 -8.82 -27.99
C ARG A 181 8.02 -7.45 -27.29
N PHE A 182 9.14 -7.06 -26.69
CA PHE A 182 9.23 -5.89 -25.82
C PHE A 182 10.16 -4.83 -26.38
N ASN A 183 9.90 -3.58 -26.02
CA ASN A 183 10.77 -2.45 -26.35
C ASN A 183 11.80 -2.20 -25.24
N LEU A 184 11.40 -2.42 -23.99
CA LEU A 184 12.20 -2.15 -22.80
C LEU A 184 12.24 -3.36 -21.86
N VAL A 185 13.42 -3.71 -21.38
CA VAL A 185 13.66 -4.69 -20.32
C VAL A 185 14.22 -3.99 -19.10
N ILE A 186 13.56 -4.18 -17.95
CA ILE A 186 14.11 -3.87 -16.62
C ILE A 186 14.68 -5.18 -16.07
N LEU A 187 15.99 -5.25 -15.94
CA LEU A 187 16.72 -6.38 -15.38
C LEU A 187 17.10 -6.05 -13.95
N GLY A 188 16.49 -6.74 -12.98
CA GLY A 188 16.86 -6.61 -11.57
C GLY A 188 18.30 -7.04 -11.29
N GLU A 189 18.78 -6.86 -10.05
CA GLU A 189 20.07 -7.40 -9.63
C GLU A 189 20.04 -8.94 -9.74
N MET A 190 20.98 -9.52 -10.49
CA MET A 190 21.11 -10.98 -10.64
C MET A 190 22.42 -11.38 -11.29
N SER A 191 22.81 -12.65 -11.09
CA SER A 191 23.87 -13.29 -11.86
C SER A 191 23.34 -13.79 -13.19
N LEU A 192 24.12 -13.64 -14.26
CA LEU A 192 23.76 -14.14 -15.59
C LEU A 192 24.57 -15.38 -16.00
N SER A 193 24.22 -16.02 -17.10
CA SER A 193 25.13 -16.92 -17.84
C SER A 193 25.69 -16.20 -19.06
N ASP A 194 26.78 -16.69 -19.63
CA ASP A 194 27.35 -16.10 -20.85
C ASP A 194 26.36 -16.14 -22.01
N THR A 195 25.51 -17.16 -22.07
CA THR A 195 24.40 -17.27 -23.01
C THR A 195 23.38 -16.15 -22.83
N GLN A 196 22.98 -15.84 -21.59
CA GLN A 196 22.04 -14.76 -21.29
C GLN A 196 22.65 -13.37 -21.57
N VAL A 197 23.92 -13.16 -21.22
CA VAL A 197 24.65 -11.92 -21.56
C VAL A 197 24.68 -11.71 -23.07
N ALA A 198 25.03 -12.74 -23.83
CA ALA A 198 25.06 -12.68 -25.28
C ALA A 198 23.66 -12.45 -25.88
N MET A 199 22.62 -13.06 -25.32
CA MET A 199 21.22 -12.88 -25.74
C MET A 199 20.75 -11.44 -25.55
N LEU A 200 20.90 -10.90 -24.33
CA LEU A 200 20.55 -9.51 -24.01
C LEU A 200 21.35 -8.53 -24.88
N SER A 201 22.65 -8.76 -25.04
CA SER A 201 23.51 -7.90 -25.87
C SER A 201 23.06 -7.88 -27.33
N ARG A 202 22.74 -9.04 -27.92
CA ARG A 202 22.22 -9.11 -29.31
C ARG A 202 20.87 -8.41 -29.43
N TRP A 203 19.99 -8.60 -28.46
CA TRP A 203 18.68 -7.95 -28.46
C TRP A 203 18.79 -6.43 -28.41
N VAL A 204 19.62 -5.89 -27.51
CA VAL A 204 19.91 -4.45 -27.44
C VAL A 204 20.51 -3.94 -28.75
N GLN A 205 21.49 -4.66 -29.33
CA GLN A 205 22.09 -4.27 -30.63
C GLN A 205 21.08 -4.21 -31.78
N ARG A 206 19.96 -4.95 -31.68
CA ARG A 206 18.84 -4.94 -32.64
C ARG A 206 17.76 -3.89 -32.32
N GLY A 207 17.99 -3.01 -31.36
CA GLY A 207 17.12 -1.88 -31.06
C GLY A 207 16.35 -1.99 -29.73
N GLY A 208 16.51 -3.08 -28.98
CA GLY A 208 15.95 -3.20 -27.63
C GLY A 208 16.59 -2.23 -26.63
N ASP A 209 15.83 -1.84 -25.62
CA ASP A 209 16.30 -0.98 -24.53
C ASP A 209 16.44 -1.76 -23.22
N LEU A 210 17.61 -1.67 -22.59
CA LEU A 210 17.90 -2.37 -21.33
C LEU A 210 18.17 -1.37 -20.22
N ILE A 211 17.47 -1.50 -19.09
CA ILE A 211 17.85 -0.89 -17.82
C ILE A 211 18.26 -2.02 -16.88
N SER A 212 19.52 -2.03 -16.44
CA SER A 212 20.04 -3.03 -15.50
C SER A 212 20.29 -2.42 -14.13
N MET A 213 19.88 -3.15 -13.10
CA MET A 213 19.97 -2.74 -11.68
C MET A 213 21.12 -3.51 -11.04
N ARG A 214 22.08 -2.81 -10.42
CA ARG A 214 23.36 -3.37 -9.96
C ARG A 214 23.89 -4.47 -10.90
N PRO A 215 24.25 -4.09 -12.14
CA PRO A 215 24.40 -5.04 -13.24
C PRO A 215 25.45 -6.13 -12.97
N ASP A 216 25.18 -7.34 -13.47
CA ASP A 216 26.23 -8.37 -13.61
C ASP A 216 27.42 -7.79 -14.38
N LYS A 217 28.64 -8.03 -13.88
CA LYS A 217 29.88 -7.45 -14.42
C LYS A 217 30.10 -7.75 -15.89
N ARG A 218 29.57 -8.86 -16.40
CA ARG A 218 29.68 -9.23 -17.83
C ARG A 218 28.86 -8.32 -18.75
N LEU A 219 27.89 -7.56 -18.23
CA LEU A 219 27.19 -6.53 -18.99
C LEU A 219 27.93 -5.19 -19.05
N ALA A 220 29.02 -4.99 -18.28
CA ALA A 220 29.69 -3.70 -18.19
C ALA A 220 30.09 -3.12 -19.55
N THR A 221 30.60 -3.95 -20.47
CA THR A 221 30.95 -3.49 -21.83
C THR A 221 29.74 -3.04 -22.64
N LEU A 222 28.59 -3.71 -22.53
CA LEU A 222 27.35 -3.29 -23.18
C LEU A 222 26.89 -1.93 -22.64
N LEU A 223 26.96 -1.77 -21.31
CA LEU A 223 26.54 -0.59 -20.56
C LEU A 223 27.52 0.60 -20.66
N GLY A 224 28.68 0.41 -21.30
CA GLY A 224 29.69 1.46 -21.40
C GLY A 224 30.43 1.74 -20.10
N LEU A 225 30.56 0.71 -19.27
CA LEU A 225 31.16 0.78 -17.95
C LEU A 225 32.41 -0.10 -17.88
N GLU A 226 33.30 0.25 -16.96
CA GLU A 226 34.45 -0.55 -16.57
C GLU A 226 34.45 -0.72 -15.05
N ASP A 227 34.29 -1.97 -14.61
CA ASP A 227 34.19 -2.34 -13.20
C ASP A 227 35.50 -2.02 -12.45
N ARG A 228 35.37 -1.51 -11.23
CA ARG A 228 36.50 -1.19 -10.36
C ARG A 228 36.73 -2.23 -9.27
N ASN A 229 35.97 -3.33 -9.27
CA ASN A 229 36.01 -4.38 -8.27
C ASN A 229 35.90 -3.83 -6.82
N ALA A 230 35.01 -2.85 -6.66
CA ALA A 230 34.75 -2.17 -5.39
C ALA A 230 33.28 -1.75 -5.31
N SER A 231 32.77 -1.54 -4.10
CA SER A 231 31.42 -1.05 -3.85
C SER A 231 31.39 0.04 -2.79
N LEU A 232 30.38 0.90 -2.87
CA LEU A 232 30.00 1.87 -1.85
C LEU A 232 28.69 1.37 -1.22
N ASN A 233 28.73 0.95 0.04
CA ASN A 233 27.60 0.29 0.71
C ASN A 233 26.60 1.27 1.37
N LYS A 234 27.00 2.53 1.48
CA LYS A 234 26.19 3.65 1.97
C LYS A 234 26.65 4.89 1.24
N GLY A 235 25.73 5.68 0.75
CA GLY A 235 26.09 6.91 0.06
C GLY A 235 24.87 7.67 -0.43
N TYR A 236 25.17 8.64 -1.26
CA TYR A 236 24.18 9.53 -1.85
C TYR A 236 24.33 9.47 -3.37
N LEU A 237 23.28 9.88 -4.07
CA LEU A 237 23.37 10.24 -5.47
C LEU A 237 22.96 11.70 -5.66
N LEU A 238 23.58 12.36 -6.64
CA LEU A 238 23.11 13.63 -7.18
C LEU A 238 22.59 13.38 -8.59
N ILE A 239 21.34 13.77 -8.84
CA ILE A 239 20.72 13.69 -10.16
C ILE A 239 21.14 14.91 -10.98
N ASP A 240 21.64 14.70 -12.19
CA ASP A 240 21.92 15.80 -13.12
C ASP A 240 20.62 16.30 -13.75
N THR A 241 20.09 17.39 -13.20
CA THR A 241 18.83 18.01 -13.64
C THR A 241 18.91 18.68 -15.02
N ALA A 242 20.11 18.82 -15.59
CA ALA A 242 20.28 19.27 -16.97
C ALA A 242 20.00 18.15 -17.99
N THR A 243 20.17 16.88 -17.59
CA THR A 243 19.81 15.73 -18.44
C THR A 243 18.30 15.58 -18.55
N SER A 244 17.81 15.09 -19.69
CA SER A 244 16.37 14.87 -19.86
C SER A 244 15.76 13.94 -18.80
N PRO A 245 16.39 12.81 -18.40
CA PRO A 245 15.85 11.98 -17.32
C PRO A 245 15.85 12.66 -15.94
N GLY A 246 16.82 13.53 -15.65
CA GLY A 246 16.94 14.21 -14.35
C GLY A 246 16.09 15.49 -14.22
N ARG A 247 15.57 16.02 -15.32
CA ARG A 247 14.83 17.30 -15.33
C ARG A 247 13.62 17.25 -14.39
N GLY A 248 13.42 18.33 -13.63
CA GLY A 248 12.28 18.46 -12.71
C GLY A 248 12.34 17.56 -11.47
N LEU A 249 13.43 16.80 -11.30
CA LEU A 249 13.77 16.11 -10.06
C LEU A 249 14.63 17.01 -9.16
N THR A 250 14.82 16.56 -7.93
CA THR A 250 15.66 17.29 -6.97
C THR A 250 17.10 17.45 -7.47
N GLY A 251 17.64 18.67 -7.35
CA GLY A 251 19.04 19.01 -7.64
C GLY A 251 19.95 18.89 -6.41
N GLU A 252 19.46 18.19 -5.39
CA GLU A 252 20.12 17.96 -4.11
C GLU A 252 20.56 16.51 -3.99
N THR A 253 21.61 16.24 -3.22
CA THR A 253 22.01 14.85 -2.93
C THR A 253 20.93 14.15 -2.11
N ILE A 254 20.60 12.93 -2.50
CA ILE A 254 19.64 12.05 -1.82
C ILE A 254 20.31 10.71 -1.52
N GLN A 255 19.95 10.10 -0.39
CA GLN A 255 20.48 8.78 -0.03
C GLN A 255 19.92 7.67 -0.92
N TYR A 256 20.74 6.65 -1.13
CA TYR A 256 20.30 5.33 -1.57
C TYR A 256 20.73 4.29 -0.53
N HIS A 257 20.01 3.17 -0.47
CA HIS A 257 20.31 2.07 0.44
C HIS A 257 20.71 0.80 -0.30
N GLY A 258 21.72 0.10 0.24
CA GLY A 258 22.34 -1.07 -0.39
C GLY A 258 23.69 -0.76 -1.02
N ALA A 259 24.30 -1.76 -1.64
CA ALA A 259 25.59 -1.60 -2.31
C ALA A 259 25.43 -0.99 -3.71
N ALA A 260 26.19 0.08 -3.99
CA ALA A 260 26.46 0.56 -5.34
C ALA A 260 27.83 0.07 -5.78
N ASP A 261 27.89 -0.63 -6.90
CA ASP A 261 29.16 -1.05 -7.46
C ASP A 261 29.86 0.12 -8.16
N LEU A 262 31.18 0.24 -7.99
CA LEU A 262 31.94 1.35 -8.50
C LEU A 262 32.41 1.06 -9.94
N TYR A 263 32.06 1.96 -10.85
CA TYR A 263 32.45 1.89 -12.26
C TYR A 263 33.15 3.18 -12.68
N THR A 264 33.94 3.12 -13.73
CA THR A 264 34.18 4.30 -14.57
C THR A 264 33.33 4.17 -15.82
N ARG A 265 32.84 5.30 -16.33
CA ARG A 265 32.12 5.34 -17.60
C ARG A 265 33.08 5.51 -18.77
N LYS A 266 32.71 4.97 -19.93
CA LYS A 266 33.36 5.26 -21.21
C LYS A 266 32.88 6.62 -21.74
N GLU A 267 33.64 7.18 -22.68
CA GLU A 267 33.37 8.52 -23.24
C GLU A 267 32.00 8.63 -23.92
N ASP A 268 31.58 7.56 -24.60
CA ASP A 268 30.28 7.43 -25.30
C ASP A 268 29.09 7.16 -24.36
N THR A 269 29.30 7.22 -23.06
CA THR A 269 28.29 6.92 -22.03
C THR A 269 27.94 8.17 -21.25
N THR A 270 26.67 8.56 -21.28
CA THR A 270 26.12 9.70 -20.55
C THR A 270 25.91 9.32 -19.09
N GLU A 271 26.38 10.19 -18.19
CA GLU A 271 26.06 10.11 -16.77
C GLU A 271 24.75 10.87 -16.51
N ILE A 272 23.83 10.24 -15.80
CA ILE A 272 22.52 10.81 -15.43
C ILE A 272 22.49 11.17 -13.94
N ALA A 273 23.21 10.41 -13.12
CA ALA A 273 23.40 10.69 -11.70
C ALA A 273 24.78 10.23 -11.25
N ARG A 274 25.35 10.92 -10.25
CA ARG A 274 26.68 10.66 -9.69
C ARG A 274 26.60 10.15 -8.26
N LEU A 275 27.48 9.21 -7.88
CA LEU A 275 27.61 8.75 -6.50
C LEU A 275 28.42 9.73 -5.64
N TYR A 276 28.01 9.84 -4.39
CA TYR A 276 28.61 10.66 -3.34
C TYR A 276 28.82 9.79 -2.10
N SER A 277 29.94 9.95 -1.40
CA SER A 277 30.24 9.17 -0.19
C SER A 277 29.54 9.71 1.06
N ASP A 278 29.18 11.00 1.04
CA ASP A 278 28.40 11.71 2.04
C ASP A 278 27.57 12.82 1.34
N PRO A 279 26.73 13.61 2.02
CA PRO A 279 25.88 14.60 1.35
C PRO A 279 26.63 15.64 0.48
N SER A 280 27.95 15.79 0.66
CA SER A 280 28.77 16.84 0.05
C SER A 280 29.98 16.34 -0.74
N SER A 281 30.50 15.14 -0.42
CA SER A 281 31.71 14.60 -1.04
C SER A 281 31.40 13.78 -2.28
N THR A 282 31.72 14.34 -3.44
CA THR A 282 31.54 13.68 -4.74
C THR A 282 32.53 12.54 -4.94
N THR A 283 32.10 11.46 -5.58
CA THR A 283 32.99 10.39 -6.06
C THR A 283 33.13 10.47 -7.59
N PRO A 284 34.14 9.86 -8.21
CA PRO A 284 34.26 9.81 -9.68
C PRO A 284 33.31 8.79 -10.33
N HIS A 285 32.45 8.11 -9.55
CA HIS A 285 31.67 6.98 -10.00
C HIS A 285 30.22 7.37 -10.30
N PRO A 286 29.64 6.91 -11.43
CA PRO A 286 28.26 7.19 -11.75
C PRO A 286 27.31 6.33 -10.90
N ALA A 287 26.16 6.90 -10.54
CA ALA A 287 25.03 6.20 -9.93
C ALA A 287 24.07 5.66 -11.01
N VAL A 288 23.83 6.47 -12.04
CA VAL A 288 22.97 6.13 -13.18
C VAL A 288 23.64 6.55 -14.48
N THR A 289 23.68 5.66 -15.47
CA THR A 289 24.22 5.94 -16.80
C THR A 289 23.27 5.54 -17.91
N LEU A 290 23.51 6.10 -19.09
CA LEU A 290 22.81 5.75 -20.32
C LEU A 290 23.80 5.75 -21.49
N ARG A 291 23.73 4.71 -22.32
CA ARG A 291 24.53 4.57 -23.53
C ARG A 291 23.65 4.17 -24.71
N ALA A 292 23.80 4.86 -25.83
CA ALA A 292 23.27 4.39 -27.11
C ALA A 292 24.22 3.33 -27.69
N THR A 293 23.68 2.22 -28.17
CA THR A 293 24.47 1.09 -28.65
C THR A 293 23.79 0.37 -29.83
N GLY A 294 24.61 -0.18 -30.73
CA GLY A 294 24.16 -0.83 -31.96
C GLY A 294 23.75 0.14 -33.07
N LYS A 295 23.70 -0.37 -34.30
CA LYS A 295 23.30 0.42 -35.48
C LYS A 295 21.79 0.66 -35.59
N ALA A 296 21.00 -0.08 -34.80
CA ALA A 296 19.53 -0.01 -34.77
C ALA A 296 18.98 0.91 -33.67
N GLY A 297 19.83 1.67 -32.97
CA GLY A 297 19.39 2.63 -31.94
C GLY A 297 18.92 2.00 -30.63
N GLY A 298 19.51 0.86 -30.23
CA GLY A 298 19.30 0.31 -28.88
C GLY A 298 19.95 1.19 -27.82
N LYS A 299 19.42 1.14 -26.59
CA LYS A 299 19.97 1.89 -25.46
C LYS A 299 20.20 0.93 -24.29
N ALA A 300 21.29 1.14 -23.57
CA ALA A 300 21.62 0.39 -22.38
C ALA A 300 21.90 1.36 -21.23
N ALA A 301 21.18 1.23 -20.14
CA ALA A 301 21.31 2.04 -18.95
C ALA A 301 21.61 1.18 -17.72
N ALA A 302 22.33 1.75 -16.77
CA ALA A 302 22.64 1.09 -15.51
C ALA A 302 22.20 1.99 -14.35
N PHE A 303 21.51 1.41 -13.38
CA PHE A 303 21.62 1.85 -11.99
C PHE A 303 22.74 1.01 -11.38
N THR A 304 23.78 1.64 -10.84
CA THR A 304 24.94 0.91 -10.30
C THR A 304 24.66 0.27 -8.93
N TYR A 305 23.48 0.54 -8.37
CA TYR A 305 22.88 -0.06 -7.18
C TYR A 305 21.53 -0.70 -7.51
N ASP A 306 20.99 -1.49 -6.59
CA ASP A 306 19.65 -2.06 -6.72
C ASP A 306 18.60 -1.08 -6.21
N LEU A 307 17.87 -0.46 -7.15
CA LEU A 307 16.84 0.52 -6.81
C LEU A 307 15.71 -0.10 -5.99
N ALA A 308 15.28 -1.33 -6.27
CA ALA A 308 14.21 -1.97 -5.51
C ALA A 308 14.54 -2.10 -4.01
N ARG A 309 15.73 -2.63 -3.69
CA ARG A 309 16.24 -2.65 -2.31
C ARG A 309 16.33 -1.24 -1.71
N SER A 310 16.85 -0.27 -2.46
CA SER A 310 16.96 1.12 -1.99
C SER A 310 15.59 1.69 -1.58
N ILE A 311 14.55 1.48 -2.40
CA ILE A 311 13.18 1.92 -2.10
C ILE A 311 12.63 1.20 -0.87
N ILE A 312 12.72 -0.14 -0.82
CA ILE A 312 12.22 -0.92 0.31
C ILE A 312 12.87 -0.44 1.61
N TYR A 313 14.19 -0.29 1.64
CA TYR A 313 14.91 0.13 2.84
C TYR A 313 14.72 1.60 3.18
N THR A 314 14.52 2.48 2.21
CA THR A 314 14.14 3.89 2.48
C THR A 314 12.78 3.93 3.16
N ARG A 315 11.85 3.05 2.74
CA ARG A 315 10.47 3.01 3.21
C ARG A 315 10.29 2.27 4.53
N GLN A 316 11.02 1.18 4.74
CA GLN A 316 10.83 0.25 5.86
C GLN A 316 11.97 0.29 6.88
N GLY A 317 13.03 1.05 6.62
CA GLY A 317 14.16 1.21 7.54
C GLY A 317 15.23 0.13 7.38
N ASN A 318 16.11 0.05 8.37
CA ASN A 318 17.25 -0.87 8.39
C ASN A 318 16.82 -2.26 8.86
N PRO A 319 16.87 -3.30 8.01
CA PRO A 319 16.49 -4.65 8.42
C PRO A 319 17.39 -5.24 9.51
N ALA A 320 18.63 -4.76 9.66
CA ALA A 320 19.54 -5.19 10.72
C ALA A 320 19.14 -4.66 12.11
N TRP A 321 18.20 -3.70 12.16
CA TRP A 321 17.66 -3.13 13.40
C TRP A 321 16.27 -3.70 13.74
N ALA A 322 15.79 -4.69 12.97
CA ALA A 322 14.52 -5.35 13.25
C ALA A 322 14.51 -5.98 14.65
N GLY A 323 13.51 -5.61 15.45
CA GLY A 323 13.37 -6.07 16.83
C GLY A 323 14.37 -5.46 17.82
N ASP A 324 15.11 -4.43 17.42
CA ASP A 324 16.01 -3.70 18.30
C ASP A 324 15.35 -2.40 18.81
N GLU A 325 15.38 -2.17 20.12
CA GLU A 325 14.97 -0.89 20.70
C GLU A 325 16.18 0.06 20.62
N ARG A 326 16.02 1.22 19.97
CA ARG A 326 17.13 2.09 19.57
C ARG A 326 16.98 3.52 20.07
N ASP A 327 15.77 4.01 20.29
CA ASP A 327 15.52 5.40 20.67
C ASP A 327 15.49 5.68 22.19
N GLY A 328 15.55 4.63 23.00
CA GLY A 328 15.48 4.67 24.46
C GLY A 328 14.06 4.70 25.04
N ASN A 329 13.03 4.56 24.21
CA ASN A 329 11.63 4.60 24.60
C ASN A 329 10.97 3.26 24.30
N SER A 330 10.79 2.41 25.32
CA SER A 330 9.94 1.22 25.17
C SER A 330 8.53 1.62 24.71
N VAL A 331 7.85 0.88 23.83
CA VAL A 331 8.21 -0.39 23.17
C VAL A 331 9.00 -0.22 21.88
N ILE A 332 9.45 -1.34 21.28
CA ILE A 332 10.01 -1.31 19.92
C ILE A 332 8.93 -0.83 18.95
N ARG A 333 9.28 0.14 18.11
CA ARG A 333 8.42 0.78 17.12
C ARG A 333 9.10 0.81 15.76
N THR A 334 8.35 1.17 14.73
CA THR A 334 8.88 1.31 13.38
C THR A 334 9.98 2.37 13.28
N ASN A 335 9.98 3.41 14.13
CA ASN A 335 11.01 4.46 14.09
C ASN A 335 12.36 3.97 14.60
N ASP A 336 12.43 2.88 15.37
CA ASP A 336 13.69 2.24 15.75
C ASP A 336 14.45 1.72 14.53
N LEU A 337 13.74 1.29 13.47
CA LEU A 337 14.34 0.90 12.19
C LEU A 337 15.09 2.06 11.50
N PHE A 338 14.93 3.30 11.98
CA PHE A 338 15.57 4.49 11.43
C PHE A 338 16.48 5.23 12.42
N PHE A 339 16.34 4.99 13.71
CA PHE A 339 17.08 5.70 14.75
C PHE A 339 18.51 5.16 14.93
N GLY A 340 19.51 5.96 14.55
CA GLY A 340 20.91 5.55 14.58
C GLY A 340 21.58 5.74 15.94
N ALA A 341 21.10 6.66 16.77
CA ALA A 341 21.83 7.18 17.93
C ALA A 341 21.68 6.34 19.23
N LYS A 342 21.48 5.03 19.12
CA LYS A 342 21.31 4.12 20.28
C LYS A 342 22.49 4.20 21.24
N GLN A 343 22.21 4.22 22.55
CA GLN A 343 23.26 4.20 23.57
C GLN A 343 24.07 2.89 23.50
N GLY A 344 25.39 2.99 23.36
CA GLY A 344 26.29 1.85 23.23
C GLY A 344 26.42 1.27 21.82
N ASP A 345 25.59 1.70 20.87
CA ASP A 345 25.59 1.24 19.47
C ASP A 345 25.22 2.38 18.50
N LYS A 346 26.07 3.40 18.45
CA LYS A 346 25.81 4.62 17.69
C LYS A 346 26.17 4.47 16.22
N HIS A 347 25.20 4.76 15.37
CA HIS A 347 25.31 4.92 13.93
C HIS A 347 24.68 6.24 13.50
N SER A 348 24.89 6.64 12.24
CA SER A 348 24.03 7.64 11.60
C SER A 348 22.60 7.12 11.51
N ASP A 349 21.61 8.01 11.57
CA ASP A 349 20.22 7.67 11.27
C ASP A 349 20.13 7.01 9.89
N TRP A 350 19.20 6.07 9.75
CA TRP A 350 19.09 5.29 8.53
C TRP A 350 18.78 6.18 7.33
N ASN A 351 17.75 7.02 7.45
CA ASN A 351 17.48 8.09 6.50
C ASN A 351 18.10 9.40 7.00
N ASP A 352 18.70 10.18 6.10
CA ASP A 352 19.35 11.45 6.45
C ASP A 352 18.32 12.52 6.82
N PHE A 353 18.32 12.92 8.09
CA PHE A 353 17.41 13.94 8.59
C PHE A 353 17.73 15.36 8.11
N GLU A 354 18.93 15.61 7.60
CA GLU A 354 19.27 16.87 6.93
C GLU A 354 18.67 16.95 5.52
N ARG A 355 18.28 15.81 4.93
CA ARG A 355 17.62 15.72 3.61
C ARG A 355 16.15 15.31 3.70
N ILE A 356 15.59 15.19 4.89
CA ILE A 356 14.25 14.63 5.14
C ILE A 356 13.12 15.42 4.49
N ALA A 357 13.37 16.67 4.10
CA ALA A 357 12.45 17.50 3.34
C ALA A 357 12.20 16.99 1.91
N ILE A 358 13.02 16.06 1.40
CA ILE A 358 12.91 15.46 0.08
C ILE A 358 12.32 14.05 0.22
N PRO A 359 11.27 13.69 -0.54
CA PRO A 359 10.75 12.32 -0.58
C PRO A 359 11.69 11.44 -1.44
N MET A 360 12.82 11.01 -0.86
CA MET A 360 13.93 10.40 -1.60
C MET A 360 13.55 9.11 -2.35
N ALA A 361 12.64 8.31 -1.78
CA ALA A 361 12.11 7.12 -2.45
C ALA A 361 11.34 7.49 -3.73
N ASP A 362 10.51 8.54 -3.67
CA ASP A 362 9.72 9.02 -4.78
C ASP A 362 10.59 9.63 -5.89
N GLU A 363 11.59 10.45 -5.55
CA GLU A 363 12.49 11.04 -6.56
C GLU A 363 13.32 9.98 -7.29
N GLN A 364 13.75 8.91 -6.60
CA GLN A 364 14.44 7.79 -7.25
C GLN A 364 13.51 6.99 -8.19
N GLN A 365 12.25 6.75 -7.79
CA GLN A 365 11.27 6.09 -8.66
C GLN A 365 10.96 6.94 -9.91
N ARG A 366 10.83 8.25 -9.74
CA ARG A 366 10.61 9.20 -10.85
C ARG A 366 11.82 9.29 -11.78
N LEU A 367 13.04 9.14 -11.27
CA LEU A 367 14.23 9.02 -12.10
C LEU A 367 14.17 7.78 -13.00
N LEU A 368 13.75 6.62 -12.47
CA LEU A 368 13.52 5.43 -13.28
C LEU A 368 12.48 5.71 -14.36
N VAL A 369 11.32 6.27 -14.01
CA VAL A 369 10.25 6.54 -14.97
C VAL A 369 10.66 7.53 -16.05
N ASN A 370 11.33 8.63 -15.70
CA ASN A 370 11.83 9.60 -16.66
C ASN A 370 12.87 8.98 -17.61
N LEU A 371 13.74 8.10 -17.10
CA LEU A 371 14.68 7.33 -17.92
C LEU A 371 13.94 6.40 -18.88
N MET A 372 12.91 5.68 -18.42
CA MET A 372 12.09 4.81 -19.27
C MET A 372 11.43 5.61 -20.40
N TYR A 373 10.85 6.77 -20.10
CA TYR A 373 10.27 7.66 -21.12
C TYR A 373 11.29 8.13 -22.15
N PHE A 374 12.48 8.52 -21.69
CA PHE A 374 13.57 8.91 -22.58
C PHE A 374 14.05 7.76 -23.48
N MET A 375 14.11 6.54 -22.94
CA MET A 375 14.53 5.36 -23.69
C MET A 375 13.49 4.96 -24.74
N LEU A 376 12.21 4.95 -24.35
CA LEU A 376 11.08 4.61 -25.21
C LEU A 376 10.70 5.69 -26.23
N ASP A 377 11.29 6.89 -26.16
CA ASP A 377 11.06 7.97 -27.11
C ASP A 377 11.28 7.52 -28.56
N GLY A 378 10.29 7.77 -29.42
CA GLY A 378 10.23 7.31 -30.81
C GLY A 378 9.92 5.82 -31.01
N LYS A 379 9.99 4.99 -29.96
CA LYS A 379 9.76 3.54 -30.02
C LYS A 379 8.37 3.12 -29.59
N ALA A 380 7.90 3.62 -28.45
CA ALA A 380 6.58 3.30 -27.91
C ALA A 380 6.20 4.32 -26.82
N PRO A 381 5.32 5.31 -27.11
CA PRO A 381 4.78 6.18 -26.07
C PRO A 381 4.15 5.35 -24.95
N LEU A 382 4.54 5.61 -23.70
CA LEU A 382 4.09 4.85 -22.53
C LEU A 382 2.96 5.60 -21.80
N PRO A 383 1.69 5.17 -21.93
CA PRO A 383 0.62 5.78 -21.15
C PRO A 383 0.72 5.34 -19.68
N ARG A 384 0.36 6.22 -18.75
CA ARG A 384 0.29 5.90 -17.31
C ARG A 384 -0.87 6.62 -16.62
N LEU A 385 -1.27 6.16 -15.44
CA LEU A 385 -2.32 6.76 -14.63
C LEU A 385 -1.76 7.72 -13.58
N TRP A 386 -2.38 8.89 -13.43
CA TRP A 386 -2.08 9.84 -12.36
C TRP A 386 -2.36 9.26 -10.97
N TYR A 387 -1.69 9.79 -9.93
CA TYR A 387 -1.66 9.21 -8.59
C TYR A 387 -3.00 9.29 -7.83
N PHE A 388 -3.66 10.45 -7.82
CA PHE A 388 -4.84 10.72 -6.99
C PHE A 388 -6.07 11.12 -7.82
N PRO A 389 -7.28 11.04 -7.26
CA PRO A 389 -8.51 11.41 -7.95
C PRO A 389 -8.46 12.78 -8.61
N LYS A 390 -9.06 12.89 -9.79
CA LYS A 390 -9.31 14.16 -10.50
C LYS A 390 -8.05 15.01 -10.79
N GLY A 391 -6.84 14.49 -10.60
CA GLY A 391 -5.62 15.28 -10.75
C GLY A 391 -5.10 15.90 -9.45
N HIS A 392 -5.67 15.56 -8.28
CA HIS A 392 -5.15 16.06 -7.01
C HIS A 392 -3.66 15.71 -6.86
N LYS A 393 -2.89 16.65 -6.31
CA LYS A 393 -1.45 16.51 -6.05
C LYS A 393 -1.17 16.06 -4.61
N ALA A 394 -2.11 16.29 -3.71
CA ALA A 394 -2.03 15.89 -2.31
C ALA A 394 -3.39 15.42 -1.79
N ALA A 395 -3.37 14.62 -0.74
CA ALA A 395 -4.53 14.32 0.10
C ALA A 395 -4.10 14.29 1.57
N LEU A 396 -4.94 14.79 2.48
CA LEU A 396 -4.79 14.52 3.91
C LEU A 396 -5.62 13.29 4.26
N VAL A 397 -4.97 12.24 4.75
CA VAL A 397 -5.64 11.03 5.24
C VAL A 397 -5.88 11.22 6.72
N MET A 398 -7.09 11.67 7.05
CA MET A 398 -7.49 12.00 8.41
C MET A 398 -7.69 10.70 9.20
N ALA A 399 -6.83 10.47 10.18
CA ALA A 399 -6.91 9.35 11.13
C ALA A 399 -6.58 9.84 12.54
N GLY A 400 -7.51 9.63 13.47
CA GLY A 400 -7.34 9.98 14.89
C GLY A 400 -7.61 8.80 15.82
N ASP A 401 -7.02 8.86 17.01
CA ASP A 401 -6.93 7.75 17.95
C ASP A 401 -7.76 8.10 19.21
N ASP A 402 -8.91 7.45 19.39
CA ASP A 402 -9.86 7.73 20.47
C ASP A 402 -9.59 6.81 21.66
N HIS A 403 -8.78 7.31 22.60
CA HIS A 403 -8.37 6.63 23.83
C HIS A 403 -9.47 6.59 24.91
N GLY A 404 -10.71 6.24 24.56
CA GLY A 404 -11.82 6.16 25.51
C GLY A 404 -12.51 7.50 25.79
N THR A 405 -12.42 8.47 24.88
CA THR A 405 -13.02 9.78 25.07
C THR A 405 -14.55 9.70 25.09
N ARG A 406 -15.22 10.65 25.78
CA ARG A 406 -16.68 10.71 25.82
C ARG A 406 -17.30 11.15 24.49
N ARG A 407 -16.64 12.07 23.77
CA ARG A 407 -17.18 12.74 22.57
C ARG A 407 -16.13 13.08 21.50
N GLY A 408 -14.88 12.64 21.61
CA GLY A 408 -13.78 13.02 20.71
C GLY A 408 -14.10 12.72 19.26
N THR A 409 -14.31 11.44 18.94
CA THR A 409 -14.73 10.99 17.59
C THR A 409 -15.95 11.75 17.09
N LYS A 410 -17.03 11.78 17.88
CA LYS A 410 -18.30 12.41 17.50
C LYS A 410 -18.11 13.90 17.16
N SER A 411 -17.41 14.63 18.03
CA SER A 411 -17.22 16.07 17.87
C SER A 411 -16.32 16.39 16.67
N SER A 412 -15.33 15.56 16.37
CA SER A 412 -14.49 15.72 15.18
C SER A 412 -15.26 15.44 13.89
N PHE A 413 -16.04 14.36 13.85
CA PHE A 413 -16.87 14.01 12.70
C PHE A 413 -17.96 15.06 12.42
N ASP A 414 -18.66 15.54 13.45
CA ASP A 414 -19.63 16.63 13.32
C ASP A 414 -18.99 17.90 12.72
N ARG A 415 -17.80 18.29 13.20
CA ARG A 415 -17.06 19.43 12.64
C ARG A 415 -16.69 19.23 11.17
N LEU A 416 -16.28 18.02 10.76
CA LEU A 416 -15.95 17.73 9.37
C LEU A 416 -17.18 17.77 8.46
N ILE A 417 -18.34 17.31 8.96
CA ILE A 417 -19.64 17.47 8.27
C ILE A 417 -19.95 18.95 8.10
N ASP A 418 -19.91 19.74 9.18
CA ASP A 418 -20.22 21.18 9.15
C ASP A 418 -19.26 21.97 8.25
N ASN A 419 -18.02 21.49 8.10
CA ASN A 419 -17.03 22.11 7.23
C ASN A 419 -17.10 21.66 5.77
N SER A 420 -17.79 20.56 5.47
CA SER A 420 -17.90 20.00 4.12
C SER A 420 -18.67 20.96 3.20
N PRO A 421 -18.29 21.09 1.92
CA PRO A 421 -19.07 21.86 0.96
C PRO A 421 -20.51 21.34 0.84
N GLU A 422 -21.47 22.24 0.66
CA GLU A 422 -22.87 21.85 0.39
C GLU A 422 -22.95 21.03 -0.91
N GLY A 423 -23.68 19.90 -0.86
CA GLY A 423 -23.84 19.02 -2.02
C GLY A 423 -22.58 18.25 -2.44
N CYS A 424 -21.54 18.21 -1.60
CA CYS A 424 -20.31 17.47 -1.88
C CYS A 424 -20.58 16.00 -2.24
N SER A 425 -19.79 15.46 -3.17
CA SER A 425 -19.78 14.04 -3.50
C SER A 425 -18.77 13.25 -2.65
N LEU A 426 -19.27 12.22 -1.95
CA LEU A 426 -18.45 11.26 -1.20
C LEU A 426 -17.53 10.45 -2.12
N ALA A 427 -18.09 10.00 -3.24
CA ALA A 427 -17.37 9.19 -4.22
C ALA A 427 -16.22 9.97 -4.84
N ASP A 428 -16.39 11.29 -4.97
CA ASP A 428 -15.43 12.17 -5.64
C ASP A 428 -14.45 12.91 -4.70
N TRP A 429 -14.40 12.52 -3.42
CA TRP A 429 -13.53 13.13 -2.40
C TRP A 429 -13.79 14.62 -2.12
N GLU A 430 -15.01 15.08 -2.34
CA GLU A 430 -15.39 16.47 -2.08
C GLU A 430 -15.87 16.69 -0.64
N CYS A 431 -16.43 15.65 -0.03
CA CYS A 431 -16.84 15.67 1.37
C CYS A 431 -15.67 15.33 2.29
N TYR A 432 -15.52 16.08 3.39
CA TYR A 432 -14.43 15.85 4.33
C TYR A 432 -14.74 14.69 5.25
N ARG A 433 -13.90 13.65 5.20
CA ARG A 433 -14.07 12.42 5.97
C ARG A 433 -12.79 12.03 6.67
N ALA A 434 -12.95 11.20 7.69
CA ALA A 434 -11.88 10.76 8.55
C ALA A 434 -12.09 9.33 9.01
N THR A 435 -11.02 8.81 9.58
CA THR A 435 -10.95 7.53 10.26
C THR A 435 -10.81 7.77 11.75
N SER A 436 -11.50 7.00 12.57
CA SER A 436 -11.24 6.97 14.00
C SER A 436 -10.93 5.55 14.45
N TRP A 437 -9.71 5.35 14.95
CA TRP A 437 -9.33 4.15 15.68
C TRP A 437 -9.79 4.32 17.12
N ILE A 438 -10.72 3.50 17.59
CA ILE A 438 -11.34 3.72 18.90
C ILE A 438 -11.15 2.52 19.81
N TYR A 439 -10.99 2.80 21.10
CA TYR A 439 -11.17 1.77 22.11
C TYR A 439 -12.63 1.35 22.22
N ALA A 440 -12.84 0.07 22.55
CA ALA A 440 -14.18 -0.47 22.74
C ALA A 440 -14.93 0.21 23.91
N ASN A 441 -14.26 0.94 24.79
CA ASN A 441 -14.88 1.71 25.87
C ASN A 441 -15.13 3.21 25.52
N SER A 442 -14.77 3.68 24.32
CA SER A 442 -15.08 5.05 23.88
C SER A 442 -16.58 5.33 23.83
N GLY A 443 -16.94 6.61 24.01
CA GLY A 443 -18.32 7.08 24.18
C GLY A 443 -19.20 7.08 22.92
N LEU A 444 -18.66 6.69 21.76
CA LEU A 444 -19.44 6.59 20.52
C LEU A 444 -20.41 5.40 20.59
N SER A 445 -21.72 5.68 20.47
CA SER A 445 -22.74 4.63 20.46
C SER A 445 -22.71 3.82 19.16
N ALA A 446 -23.24 2.59 19.18
CA ALA A 446 -23.33 1.76 17.98
C ALA A 446 -24.24 2.37 16.90
N GLU A 447 -25.27 3.12 17.31
CA GLU A 447 -26.17 3.83 16.40
C GLU A 447 -25.48 5.01 15.72
N ASP A 448 -24.77 5.83 16.49
CA ASP A 448 -23.97 6.93 15.94
C ASP A 448 -22.90 6.39 14.99
N ALA A 449 -22.18 5.34 15.38
CA ALA A 449 -21.15 4.73 14.55
C ALA A 449 -21.70 4.27 13.19
N ARG A 450 -22.86 3.59 13.15
CA ARG A 450 -23.53 3.23 11.90
C ARG A 450 -23.94 4.45 11.09
N THR A 451 -24.43 5.50 11.75
CA THR A 451 -24.85 6.75 11.11
C THR A 451 -23.67 7.47 10.45
N TYR A 452 -22.51 7.51 11.10
CA TYR A 452 -21.29 8.09 10.52
C TYR A 452 -20.69 7.20 9.42
N ALA A 453 -20.69 5.88 9.59
CA ALA A 453 -20.24 4.96 8.55
C ALA A 453 -21.09 5.07 7.27
N ALA A 454 -22.41 5.21 7.40
CA ALA A 454 -23.30 5.46 6.26
C ALA A 454 -23.02 6.80 5.57
N GLN A 455 -22.42 7.76 6.27
CA GLN A 455 -21.97 9.03 5.72
C GLN A 455 -20.55 8.97 5.14
N GLY A 456 -19.85 7.83 5.20
CA GLY A 456 -18.51 7.64 4.63
C GLY A 456 -17.34 7.85 5.60
N PHE A 457 -17.58 8.00 6.90
CA PHE A 457 -16.53 7.94 7.91
C PHE A 457 -16.06 6.50 8.13
N ASP A 458 -14.78 6.33 8.44
CA ASP A 458 -14.18 5.03 8.74
C ASP A 458 -13.98 4.89 10.25
N ILE A 459 -14.29 3.72 10.81
CA ILE A 459 -14.24 3.47 12.25
C ILE A 459 -13.75 2.05 12.46
N GLY A 460 -12.67 1.92 13.22
CA GLY A 460 -12.09 0.62 13.56
C GLY A 460 -11.61 0.57 14.99
N VAL A 461 -11.21 -0.61 15.44
CA VAL A 461 -10.60 -0.78 16.75
C VAL A 461 -9.18 -0.23 16.74
N HIS A 462 -8.83 0.52 17.78
CA HIS A 462 -7.46 0.88 18.09
C HIS A 462 -6.82 -0.25 18.89
N VAL A 463 -6.16 -1.17 18.19
CA VAL A 463 -5.68 -2.43 18.78
C VAL A 463 -4.63 -2.15 19.85
N ASP A 464 -4.88 -2.60 21.08
CA ASP A 464 -3.99 -2.37 22.21
C ASP A 464 -3.20 -3.62 22.62
N THR A 465 -1.87 -3.55 22.55
CA THR A 465 -0.96 -4.62 23.02
C THR A 465 -0.62 -4.50 24.51
N GLY A 466 -1.14 -3.48 25.19
CA GLY A 466 -0.74 -3.03 26.51
C GLY A 466 0.58 -2.26 26.49
N CYS A 467 0.94 -1.66 25.35
CA CYS A 467 2.25 -1.08 25.09
C CYS A 467 3.38 -2.04 25.49
N ARG A 468 3.33 -3.27 24.96
CA ARG A 468 4.38 -4.30 25.14
C ARG A 468 4.91 -4.78 23.79
N ASN A 469 6.17 -5.21 23.79
CA ASN A 469 6.70 -6.06 22.73
C ASN A 469 6.02 -7.43 22.85
N VAL A 470 5.41 -7.89 21.77
CA VAL A 470 4.64 -9.14 21.75
C VAL A 470 5.15 -10.06 20.67
N ALA A 471 5.11 -11.37 20.93
CA ALA A 471 5.42 -12.36 19.91
C ALA A 471 4.34 -12.35 18.82
N LEU A 472 4.67 -12.82 17.62
CA LEU A 472 3.74 -12.82 16.48
C LEU A 472 2.42 -13.56 16.77
N SER A 473 2.51 -14.72 17.44
CA SER A 473 1.33 -15.49 17.82
C SER A 473 0.43 -14.73 18.81
N GLU A 474 1.04 -14.08 19.80
CA GLU A 474 0.33 -13.24 20.77
C GLU A 474 -0.32 -12.04 20.08
N PHE A 475 0.38 -11.37 19.15
CA PHE A 475 -0.21 -10.28 18.35
C PHE A 475 -1.41 -10.76 17.53
N SER A 476 -1.32 -11.92 16.88
CA SER A 476 -2.44 -12.52 16.14
C SER A 476 -3.65 -12.81 17.03
N GLU A 477 -3.42 -13.28 18.27
CA GLU A 477 -4.48 -13.53 19.25
C GLU A 477 -5.12 -12.23 19.75
N ILE A 478 -4.30 -11.22 20.06
CA ILE A 478 -4.76 -9.88 20.48
C ILE A 478 -5.59 -9.24 19.37
N LEU A 479 -5.07 -9.19 18.14
CA LEU A 479 -5.76 -8.61 16.99
C LEU A 479 -7.09 -9.33 16.74
N GLY A 480 -7.07 -10.67 16.67
CA GLY A 480 -8.29 -11.45 16.43
C GLY A 480 -9.37 -11.23 17.49
N ARG A 481 -8.98 -11.20 18.76
CA ARG A 481 -9.90 -11.00 19.90
C ARG A 481 -10.45 -9.58 19.94
N GLN A 482 -9.62 -8.55 19.77
CA GLN A 482 -10.10 -7.17 19.80
C GLN A 482 -10.94 -6.80 18.58
N LEU A 483 -10.64 -7.34 17.39
CA LEU A 483 -11.52 -7.24 16.22
C LEU A 483 -12.88 -7.91 16.49
N HIS A 484 -12.88 -9.05 17.17
CA HIS A 484 -14.12 -9.72 17.59
C HIS A 484 -14.94 -8.85 18.55
N ASP A 485 -14.33 -8.37 19.64
CA ASP A 485 -14.99 -7.56 20.66
C ASP A 485 -15.55 -6.27 20.08
N PHE A 486 -14.77 -5.61 19.21
CA PHE A 486 -15.19 -4.41 18.50
C PHE A 486 -16.42 -4.67 17.63
N ARG A 487 -16.41 -5.74 16.84
CA ARG A 487 -17.55 -6.12 15.98
C ARG A 487 -18.79 -6.50 16.79
N ALA A 488 -18.60 -7.12 17.96
CA ALA A 488 -19.71 -7.45 18.85
C ALA A 488 -20.42 -6.18 19.36
N LYS A 489 -19.67 -5.11 19.67
CA LYS A 489 -20.22 -3.80 20.06
C LYS A 489 -20.81 -3.03 18.87
N TYR A 490 -20.07 -2.95 17.77
CA TYR A 490 -20.38 -2.11 16.61
C TYR A 490 -20.94 -2.91 15.43
N GLN A 491 -22.04 -3.61 15.68
CA GLN A 491 -22.71 -4.41 14.67
C GLN A 491 -23.19 -3.54 13.50
N GLY A 492 -22.93 -3.99 12.28
CA GLY A 492 -23.32 -3.32 11.04
C GLY A 492 -22.29 -2.34 10.47
N LEU A 493 -21.14 -2.16 11.14
CA LEU A 493 -20.01 -1.45 10.51
C LEU A 493 -19.35 -2.30 9.41
N PRO A 494 -18.77 -1.66 8.37
CA PRO A 494 -17.90 -2.33 7.43
C PRO A 494 -16.75 -3.07 8.13
N ALA A 495 -16.21 -4.09 7.47
CA ALA A 495 -15.00 -4.73 7.96
C ALA A 495 -13.84 -3.72 7.94
N GLN A 496 -13.20 -3.55 9.10
CA GLN A 496 -11.98 -2.76 9.22
C GLN A 496 -10.92 -3.28 8.24
N ALA A 497 -10.36 -2.35 7.46
CA ALA A 497 -9.33 -2.63 6.45
C ALA A 497 -8.08 -1.76 6.61
N GLY A 498 -8.11 -0.79 7.53
CA GLY A 498 -6.92 -0.03 7.95
C GLY A 498 -6.54 -0.35 9.40
N SER A 499 -5.32 0.00 9.79
CA SER A 499 -4.84 -0.26 11.15
C SER A 499 -3.87 0.82 11.63
N ARG A 500 -4.02 1.18 12.90
CA ARG A 500 -2.97 1.76 13.75
C ARG A 500 -3.12 1.15 15.13
N THR A 501 -2.05 0.52 15.61
CA THR A 501 -2.02 -0.10 16.94
C THR A 501 -1.65 0.94 17.98
N HIS A 502 -2.19 0.80 19.19
CA HIS A 502 -1.81 1.65 20.31
C HIS A 502 -0.32 1.48 20.64
N CYS A 503 0.35 2.58 20.97
CA CYS A 503 1.79 2.66 21.13
C CYS A 503 2.62 2.27 19.88
N VAL A 504 1.96 1.98 18.73
CA VAL A 504 2.56 1.56 17.45
C VAL A 504 3.62 0.47 17.60
N ALA A 505 3.35 -0.52 18.46
CA ALA A 505 4.27 -1.61 18.74
C ALA A 505 4.62 -2.40 17.47
N TRP A 506 5.91 -2.52 17.17
CA TRP A 506 6.40 -3.14 15.93
C TRP A 506 7.66 -3.97 16.22
N SER A 507 7.46 -5.24 16.57
CA SER A 507 8.52 -6.05 17.19
C SER A 507 9.54 -6.68 16.21
N ASP A 508 9.40 -6.51 14.90
CA ASP A 508 10.35 -7.04 13.91
C ASP A 508 10.37 -6.24 12.57
N TRP A 509 10.58 -6.91 11.44
CA TRP A 509 10.59 -6.28 10.12
C TRP A 509 9.19 -6.03 9.55
N ALA A 510 8.38 -7.07 9.40
CA ALA A 510 7.12 -7.02 8.64
C ALA A 510 6.05 -8.03 9.13
N SER A 511 6.25 -8.70 10.26
CA SER A 511 5.31 -9.75 10.69
C SER A 511 3.98 -9.17 11.15
N THR A 512 3.96 -7.94 11.69
CA THR A 512 2.72 -7.21 11.97
C THR A 512 1.87 -7.08 10.71
N ALA A 513 2.44 -6.59 9.60
CA ALA A 513 1.74 -6.48 8.32
C ALA A 513 1.25 -7.83 7.79
N LYS A 514 2.03 -8.92 7.96
CA LYS A 514 1.59 -10.28 7.58
C LYS A 514 0.39 -10.75 8.39
N VAL A 515 0.38 -10.52 9.71
CA VAL A 515 -0.76 -10.89 10.55
C VAL A 515 -1.97 -10.02 10.22
N GLU A 516 -1.77 -8.72 10.04
CA GLU A 516 -2.80 -7.80 9.57
C GLU A 516 -3.47 -8.27 8.28
N ALA A 517 -2.69 -8.66 7.27
CA ALA A 517 -3.18 -9.21 5.99
C ALA A 517 -4.13 -10.40 6.20
N ARG A 518 -3.78 -11.33 7.10
CA ARG A 518 -4.59 -12.52 7.41
C ARG A 518 -5.96 -12.17 7.98
N TYR A 519 -6.09 -11.03 8.66
CA TYR A 519 -7.36 -10.55 9.23
C TYR A 519 -8.09 -9.54 8.34
N GLY A 520 -7.59 -9.29 7.12
CA GLY A 520 -8.22 -8.43 6.12
C GLY A 520 -7.85 -6.95 6.24
N ILE A 521 -6.85 -6.60 7.07
CA ILE A 521 -6.23 -5.29 7.05
C ILE A 521 -5.37 -5.19 5.78
N ARG A 522 -5.44 -4.05 5.10
CA ARG A 522 -4.82 -3.78 3.80
C ARG A 522 -4.11 -2.43 3.77
N MET A 523 -4.20 -1.62 4.83
CA MET A 523 -3.48 -0.35 4.96
C MET A 523 -3.01 -0.12 6.41
N ASP A 524 -1.70 0.01 6.59
CA ASP A 524 -1.06 0.19 7.89
C ASP A 524 -0.58 1.63 8.08
N LEU A 525 -0.81 2.18 9.27
CA LEU A 525 -0.40 3.53 9.67
C LEU A 525 0.57 3.53 10.87
N ASN A 526 1.22 2.39 11.17
CA ASN A 526 2.12 2.26 12.32
C ASN A 526 3.50 2.88 12.07
N TYR A 527 3.86 3.22 10.81
CA TYR A 527 5.05 4.03 10.50
C TYR A 527 4.85 5.48 10.95
N TYR A 528 5.22 5.73 12.21
CA TYR A 528 4.82 6.89 12.98
C TYR A 528 5.98 7.90 13.12
N TYR A 529 5.78 9.14 12.67
CA TYR A 529 6.85 10.15 12.69
C TYR A 529 6.97 10.78 14.09
N TRP A 530 7.71 10.08 14.95
CA TRP A 530 8.00 10.37 16.37
C TRP A 530 9.35 9.71 16.74
N PRO A 531 10.10 10.11 17.80
CA PRO A 531 9.84 11.13 18.83
C PRO A 531 10.33 12.56 18.53
N PRO A 532 9.88 13.57 19.31
CA PRO A 532 10.39 14.95 19.24
C PRO A 532 11.90 15.09 19.34
N THR A 533 12.54 14.28 20.18
CA THR A 533 14.00 14.28 20.41
C THR A 533 14.79 13.90 19.16
N TRP A 534 14.18 13.10 18.29
CA TRP A 534 14.75 12.65 17.02
C TRP A 534 14.42 13.64 15.87
N ILE A 535 13.14 14.00 15.76
CA ILE A 535 12.63 14.85 14.67
C ILE A 535 13.17 16.28 14.79
N LYS A 536 13.30 16.80 16.02
CA LYS A 536 13.82 18.14 16.30
C LYS A 536 13.07 19.24 15.52
N GLY A 537 11.75 19.09 15.44
CA GLY A 537 10.87 20.06 14.76
C GLY A 537 10.95 20.07 13.23
N ARG A 538 11.57 19.07 12.58
CA ARG A 538 11.76 19.02 11.12
C ARG A 538 10.60 18.36 10.36
N PRO A 539 9.76 19.11 9.62
CA PRO A 539 8.78 18.52 8.72
C PRO A 539 9.46 17.82 7.54
N GLY A 540 9.15 16.54 7.35
CA GLY A 540 9.79 15.72 6.32
C GLY A 540 9.04 14.46 5.93
N PHE A 541 9.72 13.60 5.17
CA PHE A 541 9.22 12.39 4.52
C PHE A 541 10.01 11.17 5.01
N MET A 542 9.76 10.73 6.25
CA MET A 542 10.50 9.63 6.89
C MET A 542 10.63 8.39 6.00
N THR A 543 9.58 8.03 5.26
CA THR A 543 9.54 6.87 4.37
C THR A 543 9.30 7.26 2.91
N GLY A 544 9.22 8.56 2.58
CA GLY A 544 8.72 9.06 1.29
C GLY A 544 7.41 9.84 1.40
N SER A 545 6.80 10.17 0.26
CA SER A 545 5.65 11.09 0.16
C SER A 545 4.35 10.54 0.74
N GLY A 546 4.28 9.24 1.02
CA GLY A 546 3.03 8.55 1.36
C GLY A 546 2.20 8.12 0.14
N LEU A 547 2.78 8.12 -1.06
CA LEU A 547 2.26 7.27 -2.14
C LEU A 547 2.13 5.83 -1.60
N PRO A 548 0.90 5.26 -1.56
CA PRO A 548 0.68 3.94 -0.99
C PRO A 548 1.44 2.88 -1.79
N MET A 549 2.32 2.15 -1.10
CA MET A 549 3.05 1.00 -1.65
C MET A 549 2.98 -0.14 -0.64
N ARG A 550 2.88 -1.36 -1.15
CA ARG A 550 2.86 -2.57 -0.33
C ARG A 550 4.16 -2.80 0.43
N PHE A 551 4.06 -3.40 1.61
CA PHE A 551 5.23 -3.91 2.31
C PHE A 551 5.94 -5.00 1.49
N ALA A 552 7.26 -5.06 1.61
CA ALA A 552 8.08 -6.17 1.18
C ALA A 552 8.65 -6.90 2.40
N ASP A 553 8.61 -8.23 2.37
CA ASP A 553 9.37 -9.03 3.31
C ASP A 553 10.83 -9.20 2.86
N LEU A 554 11.72 -9.67 3.74
CA LEU A 554 13.15 -9.84 3.43
C LEU A 554 13.42 -10.90 2.36
N ASP A 555 12.47 -11.81 2.13
CA ASP A 555 12.48 -12.75 1.02
C ASP A 555 11.95 -12.16 -0.30
N GLY A 556 11.74 -10.84 -0.35
CA GLY A 556 11.25 -10.06 -1.48
C GLY A 556 9.78 -10.27 -1.86
N SER A 557 9.03 -11.07 -1.09
CA SER A 557 7.60 -11.20 -1.30
C SER A 557 6.85 -9.91 -0.97
N LEU A 558 5.85 -9.60 -1.79
CA LEU A 558 4.91 -8.49 -1.55
C LEU A 558 3.83 -8.95 -0.56
N ILE A 559 3.71 -8.23 0.55
CA ILE A 559 2.61 -8.36 1.51
C ILE A 559 1.52 -7.39 1.06
N ASP A 560 0.28 -7.84 0.85
CA ASP A 560 -0.81 -7.00 0.34
C ASP A 560 -1.39 -6.05 1.42
N VAL A 561 -0.51 -5.35 2.12
CA VAL A 561 -0.81 -4.27 3.05
C VAL A 561 -0.02 -3.06 2.59
N TYR A 562 -0.70 -1.98 2.24
CA TYR A 562 -0.06 -0.72 1.89
C TYR A 562 0.48 -0.05 3.15
N GLN A 563 1.75 0.37 3.11
CA GLN A 563 2.31 1.25 4.11
C GLN A 563 1.87 2.68 3.82
N LEU A 564 1.09 3.26 4.73
CA LEU A 564 0.75 4.68 4.76
C LEU A 564 1.44 5.34 5.96
N PRO A 565 2.55 6.07 5.77
CA PRO A 565 3.21 6.76 6.87
C PRO A 565 2.29 7.78 7.55
N THR A 566 2.37 7.83 8.89
CA THR A 566 1.76 8.87 9.71
C THR A 566 2.73 10.05 9.82
N HIS A 567 2.71 10.93 8.81
CA HIS A 567 3.65 12.07 8.73
C HIS A 567 3.29 13.23 9.66
N LEU A 568 2.00 13.43 9.95
CA LEU A 568 1.47 14.56 10.70
C LEU A 568 0.99 14.08 12.07
N VAL A 569 1.93 14.05 13.00
CA VAL A 569 1.71 13.61 14.39
C VAL A 569 1.74 14.82 15.32
N ASN A 570 0.65 15.11 16.02
CA ASN A 570 0.57 16.21 17.00
C ASN A 570 1.55 16.04 18.18
N GLU A 571 2.05 14.83 18.41
CA GLU A 571 3.04 14.48 19.44
C GLU A 571 4.52 14.57 18.96
N SER A 572 4.76 14.94 17.70
CA SER A 572 6.11 14.93 17.09
C SER A 572 7.02 16.08 17.51
N GLY A 573 6.50 17.06 18.25
CA GLY A 573 7.22 18.28 18.61
C GLY A 573 7.48 19.23 17.43
N MET A 574 6.91 18.96 16.26
CA MET A 574 6.87 19.93 15.15
C MET A 574 5.95 21.12 15.50
N SER A 575 6.24 22.27 14.91
CA SER A 575 5.36 23.44 15.04
C SER A 575 4.16 23.32 14.12
N PHE A 576 2.96 23.48 14.67
CA PHE A 576 1.70 23.46 13.93
C PHE A 576 0.98 24.81 14.04
N PRO A 577 0.35 25.30 12.96
CA PRO A 577 0.04 24.58 11.72
C PRO A 577 1.16 24.55 10.65
N SER A 578 2.28 25.26 10.84
CA SER A 578 3.29 25.47 9.80
C SER A 578 3.86 24.18 9.18
N ALA A 579 4.03 23.10 9.96
CA ALA A 579 4.46 21.81 9.44
C ALA A 579 3.43 21.14 8.50
N ILE A 580 2.13 21.37 8.70
CA ILE A 580 1.07 20.94 7.77
C ILE A 580 1.21 21.73 6.47
N GLU A 581 1.30 23.06 6.60
CA GLU A 581 1.35 24.01 5.49
C GLU A 581 2.54 23.75 4.56
N VAL A 582 3.75 23.66 5.10
CA VAL A 582 4.98 23.39 4.32
C VAL A 582 4.86 22.09 3.53
N ARG A 583 4.24 21.05 4.09
CA ARG A 583 4.09 19.76 3.41
C ARG A 583 3.09 19.86 2.25
N LEU A 584 1.95 20.51 2.46
CA LEU A 584 0.98 20.73 1.39
C LEU A 584 1.54 21.65 0.29
N ASP A 585 2.27 22.70 0.66
CA ASP A 585 2.84 23.66 -0.29
C ASP A 585 3.88 23.02 -1.20
N ARG A 586 4.75 22.14 -0.67
CA ARG A 586 5.72 21.37 -1.50
C ARG A 586 5.05 20.39 -2.45
N ALA A 587 3.87 19.86 -2.11
CA ALA A 587 3.13 18.97 -2.98
C ALA A 587 2.44 19.74 -4.13
N LEU A 588 1.86 20.90 -3.83
CA LEU A 588 1.12 21.72 -4.80
C LEU A 588 2.03 22.59 -5.67
N GLY A 589 3.15 23.02 -5.10
CA GLY A 589 4.14 23.92 -5.67
C GLY A 589 5.11 23.27 -6.67
N PRO A 590 6.21 23.97 -7.01
CA PRO A 590 7.13 23.57 -8.06
C PRO A 590 7.92 22.30 -7.74
N GLU A 591 8.15 21.96 -6.47
CA GLU A 591 8.84 20.74 -6.08
C GLU A 591 8.09 19.48 -6.53
N GLY A 592 6.75 19.56 -6.55
CA GLY A 592 5.89 18.45 -6.96
C GLY A 592 6.08 17.21 -6.09
N TYR A 593 6.21 17.40 -4.78
CA TYR A 593 6.30 16.32 -3.80
C TYR A 593 4.90 15.75 -3.50
N TYR A 594 4.25 15.26 -4.56
CA TYR A 594 2.90 14.71 -4.52
C TYR A 594 2.81 13.55 -3.52
N GLY A 595 1.76 13.50 -2.70
CA GLY A 595 1.65 12.47 -1.67
C GLY A 595 0.31 12.43 -0.93
N ALA A 596 0.05 11.32 -0.24
CA ALA A 596 -1.05 11.18 0.70
C ALA A 596 -0.47 11.20 2.12
N PHE A 597 -0.85 12.20 2.92
CA PHE A 597 -0.22 12.46 4.20
C PHE A 597 -1.10 11.95 5.33
N GLY A 598 -0.67 10.88 6.00
CA GLY A 598 -1.36 10.32 7.16
C GLY A 598 -1.23 11.21 8.40
N THR A 599 -2.30 11.31 9.18
CA THR A 599 -2.36 12.13 10.39
C THR A 599 -2.52 11.30 11.66
N HIS A 600 -2.19 11.88 12.80
CA HIS A 600 -2.55 11.40 14.14
C HIS A 600 -2.99 12.55 15.03
N TYR A 601 -4.01 12.31 15.85
CA TYR A 601 -4.47 13.17 16.94
C TYR A 601 -5.39 12.41 17.90
N ASP A 602 -5.37 12.82 19.18
CA ASP A 602 -6.06 12.14 20.28
C ASP A 602 -7.36 12.83 20.74
N PHE A 603 -7.82 13.83 19.98
CA PHE A 603 -8.98 14.67 20.33
C PHE A 603 -8.80 15.48 21.64
N THR A 604 -7.55 15.69 22.06
CA THR A 604 -7.18 16.45 23.27
C THR A 604 -6.84 17.92 22.97
N ASP A 605 -6.66 18.25 21.69
CA ASP A 605 -6.26 19.56 21.21
C ASP A 605 -7.06 19.96 19.95
N GLU A 606 -6.62 21.02 19.29
CA GLU A 606 -7.24 21.61 18.11
C GLU A 606 -6.60 21.14 16.79
N PHE A 607 -5.83 20.05 16.81
CA PHE A 607 -5.03 19.62 15.66
C PHE A 607 -5.89 19.23 14.45
N ASP A 608 -7.01 18.54 14.67
CA ASP A 608 -7.95 18.18 13.59
C ASP A 608 -8.54 19.42 12.90
N ARG A 609 -8.77 20.51 13.64
CA ARG A 609 -9.18 21.80 13.10
C ARG A 609 -8.06 22.46 12.30
N GLN A 610 -6.82 22.43 12.79
CA GLN A 610 -5.67 22.97 12.06
C GLN A 610 -5.44 22.24 10.72
N LEU A 611 -5.55 20.90 10.72
CA LEU A 611 -5.51 20.08 9.50
C LEU A 611 -6.61 20.51 8.51
N THR A 612 -7.85 20.64 9.02
CA THR A 612 -9.01 21.05 8.21
C THR A 612 -8.83 22.43 7.59
N VAL A 613 -8.39 23.41 8.38
CA VAL A 613 -8.16 24.78 7.90
C VAL A 613 -7.07 24.82 6.84
N ALA A 614 -5.93 24.18 7.10
CA ALA A 614 -4.78 24.19 6.18
C ALA A 614 -5.11 23.52 4.84
N ALA A 615 -5.84 22.40 4.85
CA ALA A 615 -6.27 21.70 3.65
C ALA A 615 -7.32 22.47 2.85
N LYS A 616 -8.34 23.03 3.52
CA LYS A 616 -9.36 23.88 2.88
C LYS A 616 -8.75 25.08 2.16
N ALA A 617 -7.80 25.76 2.80
CA ALA A 617 -7.11 26.91 2.23
C ALA A 617 -6.33 26.58 0.94
N ARG A 618 -6.05 25.29 0.70
CA ARG A 618 -5.21 24.79 -0.40
C ARG A 618 -5.96 23.88 -1.38
N GLY A 619 -7.27 23.67 -1.19
CA GLY A 619 -8.07 22.77 -2.03
C GLY A 619 -7.60 21.30 -1.96
N VAL A 620 -7.07 20.88 -0.81
CA VAL A 620 -6.61 19.51 -0.58
C VAL A 620 -7.76 18.69 0.04
N PRO A 621 -8.10 17.52 -0.52
CA PRO A 621 -9.16 16.67 0.03
C PRO A 621 -8.77 16.09 1.39
N LEU A 622 -9.78 15.95 2.26
CA LEU A 622 -9.69 15.27 3.55
C LEU A 622 -10.45 13.94 3.46
N VAL A 623 -9.72 12.83 3.55
CA VAL A 623 -10.28 11.50 3.27
C VAL A 623 -10.02 10.53 4.42
N SER A 624 -10.88 9.52 4.52
CA SER A 624 -10.63 8.38 5.41
C SER A 624 -9.60 7.41 4.81
N VAL A 625 -9.06 6.54 5.66
CA VAL A 625 -8.14 5.46 5.28
C VAL A 625 -8.84 4.50 4.32
N ARG A 626 -10.11 4.16 4.58
CA ARG A 626 -10.94 3.39 3.66
C ARG A 626 -11.06 4.02 2.28
N GLN A 627 -11.33 5.34 2.19
CA GLN A 627 -11.43 6.03 0.90
C GLN A 627 -10.11 5.97 0.12
N LEU A 628 -8.98 6.18 0.78
CA LEU A 628 -7.67 6.07 0.13
C LEU A 628 -7.39 4.63 -0.33
N LEU A 629 -7.72 3.62 0.48
CA LEU A 629 -7.55 2.22 0.12
C LEU A 629 -8.41 1.84 -1.10
N ASP A 630 -9.69 2.20 -1.10
CA ASP A 630 -10.61 1.90 -2.20
C ASP A 630 -10.16 2.57 -3.50
N TRP A 631 -9.67 3.83 -3.43
CA TRP A 631 -9.05 4.50 -4.56
C TRP A 631 -7.78 3.78 -5.03
N THR A 632 -6.88 3.45 -4.11
CA THR A 632 -5.59 2.84 -4.43
C THR A 632 -5.79 1.50 -5.13
N ASP A 633 -6.66 0.63 -4.59
CA ASP A 633 -6.98 -0.63 -5.24
C ASP A 633 -7.73 -0.44 -6.56
N GLY A 634 -8.64 0.54 -6.66
CA GLY A 634 -9.34 0.87 -7.90
C GLY A 634 -8.38 1.33 -9.01
N ARG A 635 -7.50 2.28 -8.69
CA ARG A 635 -6.46 2.76 -9.62
C ARG A 635 -5.51 1.63 -10.03
N ASN A 636 -5.05 0.82 -9.08
CA ASN A 636 -4.10 -0.26 -9.34
C ASN A 636 -4.70 -1.45 -10.09
N ASN A 637 -6.03 -1.61 -10.06
CA ASN A 637 -6.75 -2.59 -10.87
C ASN A 637 -7.15 -2.03 -12.25
N SER A 638 -7.26 -0.71 -12.37
CA SER A 638 -7.40 -0.02 -13.65
C SER A 638 -6.11 -0.14 -14.46
N HIS A 639 -6.21 -0.30 -15.77
CA HIS A 639 -5.03 -0.53 -16.60
C HIS A 639 -5.23 -0.13 -18.05
N LEU A 640 -4.11 0.10 -18.72
CA LEU A 640 -4.01 0.45 -20.13
C LEU A 640 -3.27 -0.70 -20.82
N GLY A 641 -4.04 -1.62 -21.40
CA GLY A 641 -3.54 -2.87 -22.00
C GLY A 641 -3.57 -2.83 -23.53
N GLN A 642 -3.08 -3.91 -24.15
CA GLN A 642 -3.07 -4.08 -25.61
C GLN A 642 -2.45 -2.87 -26.34
N ILE A 643 -1.34 -2.37 -25.81
CA ILE A 643 -0.66 -1.19 -26.35
C ILE A 643 0.01 -1.55 -27.67
N ALA A 644 -0.27 -0.77 -28.71
CA ALA A 644 0.38 -0.87 -30.00
C ALA A 644 0.76 0.51 -30.54
N TRP A 645 1.90 0.58 -31.24
CA TRP A 645 2.45 1.79 -31.81
C TRP A 645 2.79 1.59 -33.28
N THR A 646 2.34 2.50 -34.14
CA THR A 646 2.58 2.43 -35.60
C THR A 646 3.63 3.43 -36.10
N GLY A 647 4.23 4.23 -35.21
CA GLY A 647 5.10 5.35 -35.58
C GLY A 647 4.39 6.72 -35.65
N THR A 648 3.06 6.72 -35.76
CA THR A 648 2.22 7.94 -35.73
C THR A 648 1.00 7.79 -34.85
N THR A 649 0.60 6.57 -34.51
CA THR A 649 -0.62 6.30 -33.77
C THR A 649 -0.35 5.30 -32.66
N LEU A 650 -0.75 5.67 -31.45
CA LEU A 650 -0.77 4.79 -30.29
C LEU A 650 -2.21 4.31 -30.08
N THR A 651 -2.40 3.01 -29.96
CA THR A 651 -3.69 2.40 -29.60
C THR A 651 -3.55 1.61 -28.31
N PHE A 652 -4.55 1.68 -27.43
CA PHE A 652 -4.61 0.86 -26.23
C PHE A 652 -6.05 0.69 -25.76
N ASN A 653 -6.31 -0.38 -25.01
CA ASN A 653 -7.58 -0.58 -24.33
C ASN A 653 -7.44 -0.15 -22.87
N ALA A 654 -8.31 0.75 -22.45
CA ALA A 654 -8.42 1.13 -21.05
C ALA A 654 -9.49 0.27 -20.36
N PHE A 655 -9.17 -0.21 -19.16
CA PHE A 655 -10.13 -0.70 -18.19
C PHE A 655 -10.08 0.22 -16.97
N ALA A 656 -11.22 0.83 -16.62
CA ALA A 656 -11.41 1.60 -15.41
C ALA A 656 -12.19 0.77 -14.39
N ASP A 657 -11.59 0.52 -13.22
CA ASP A 657 -12.24 -0.15 -12.11
C ASP A 657 -13.42 0.70 -11.60
N PRO A 658 -14.60 0.11 -11.35
CA PRO A 658 -15.79 0.85 -10.93
C PRO A 658 -15.59 1.74 -9.68
N ARG A 659 -14.68 1.37 -8.78
CA ARG A 659 -14.36 2.17 -7.58
C ARG A 659 -13.79 3.54 -7.91
N THR A 660 -13.21 3.69 -9.10
CA THR A 660 -12.61 4.95 -9.54
C THR A 660 -13.62 5.94 -10.13
N GLY A 661 -14.84 5.50 -10.43
CA GLY A 661 -15.87 6.33 -11.05
C GLY A 661 -15.35 7.05 -12.31
N LYS A 662 -15.41 8.38 -12.32
CA LYS A 662 -14.89 9.24 -13.41
C LYS A 662 -13.61 10.01 -13.01
N MET A 663 -12.96 9.57 -11.94
CA MET A 663 -11.86 10.31 -11.31
C MET A 663 -10.49 10.01 -11.91
N LEU A 664 -10.33 8.94 -12.71
CA LEU A 664 -9.04 8.59 -13.31
C LEU A 664 -8.56 9.68 -14.27
N ARG A 665 -7.25 9.92 -14.26
CA ARG A 665 -6.55 10.72 -15.25
C ARG A 665 -5.43 9.89 -15.87
N GLY A 666 -5.44 9.81 -17.19
CA GLY A 666 -4.36 9.24 -17.99
C GLY A 666 -3.35 10.34 -18.32
N MET A 667 -2.09 9.94 -18.45
CA MET A 667 -0.98 10.78 -18.84
C MET A 667 -0.22 10.14 -20.00
N LEU A 668 0.03 10.91 -21.04
CA LEU A 668 0.80 10.50 -22.20
C LEU A 668 1.80 11.59 -22.58
N PRO A 669 3.07 11.26 -22.90
CA PRO A 669 4.02 12.25 -23.39
C PRO A 669 3.43 13.00 -24.58
N THR A 670 3.48 14.34 -24.54
CA THR A 670 2.99 15.17 -25.65
C THR A 670 3.84 15.02 -26.90
N ARG A 671 5.08 14.55 -26.75
CA ARG A 671 6.04 14.36 -27.84
C ARG A 671 6.56 12.92 -27.87
N THR A 672 6.80 12.42 -29.08
CA THR A 672 7.53 11.17 -29.33
C THR A 672 8.34 11.29 -30.61
N GLY A 673 9.67 11.17 -30.51
CA GLY A 673 10.59 11.53 -31.59
C GLY A 673 10.35 12.97 -32.05
N SER A 674 10.16 13.15 -33.36
CA SER A 674 9.87 14.47 -33.96
C SER A 674 8.37 14.81 -34.09
N ARG A 675 7.51 14.09 -33.35
CA ARG A 675 6.05 14.22 -33.46
C ARG A 675 5.43 14.72 -32.17
N GLU A 676 4.31 15.42 -32.31
CA GLU A 676 3.49 15.91 -31.20
C GLU A 676 2.09 15.32 -31.26
N ILE A 677 1.47 15.17 -30.09
CA ILE A 677 0.09 14.72 -29.98
C ILE A 677 -0.85 15.70 -30.70
N SER A 678 -1.68 15.19 -31.60
CA SER A 678 -2.64 15.97 -32.39
C SER A 678 -4.10 15.63 -32.07
N GLY A 679 -4.36 14.55 -31.32
CA GLY A 679 -5.70 14.21 -30.87
C GLY A 679 -5.77 12.90 -30.10
N ILE A 680 -6.78 12.78 -29.24
CA ILE A 680 -7.14 11.57 -28.50
C ILE A 680 -8.59 11.25 -28.82
N THR A 681 -8.89 9.99 -29.10
CA THR A 681 -10.27 9.49 -29.19
C THR A 681 -10.46 8.26 -28.31
N ARG A 682 -11.68 8.06 -27.81
CA ARG A 682 -12.15 6.84 -27.15
C ARG A 682 -13.38 6.34 -27.90
N ASP A 683 -13.31 5.11 -28.41
CA ASP A 683 -14.37 4.47 -29.19
C ASP A 683 -14.86 5.38 -30.36
N GLY A 684 -13.91 6.10 -30.97
CA GLY A 684 -14.15 7.04 -32.06
C GLY A 684 -14.62 8.44 -31.64
N ALA A 685 -15.00 8.66 -30.38
CA ALA A 685 -15.38 9.98 -29.87
C ALA A 685 -14.13 10.77 -29.41
N PRO A 686 -14.03 12.09 -29.68
CA PRO A 686 -12.93 12.92 -29.18
C PRO A 686 -12.86 12.93 -27.64
N VAL A 687 -11.63 12.95 -27.11
CA VAL A 687 -11.35 13.12 -25.68
C VAL A 687 -10.46 14.34 -25.50
N ASP A 688 -10.96 15.32 -24.74
CA ASP A 688 -10.18 16.51 -24.40
C ASP A 688 -9.00 16.17 -23.49
N TYR A 689 -7.90 16.89 -23.69
CA TYR A 689 -6.73 16.81 -22.83
C TYR A 689 -6.17 18.19 -22.53
N LYS A 690 -5.40 18.28 -21.44
CA LYS A 690 -4.60 19.45 -21.10
C LYS A 690 -3.13 19.08 -21.10
N THR A 691 -2.26 20.02 -21.47
CA THR A 691 -0.81 19.81 -21.37
C THR A 691 -0.32 20.25 -20.01
N GLU A 692 0.38 19.37 -19.30
CA GLU A 692 1.02 19.68 -18.02
C GLU A 692 2.44 19.12 -17.98
N THR A 693 3.38 19.89 -17.43
CA THR A 693 4.74 19.42 -17.17
C THR A 693 4.80 18.82 -15.77
N ILE A 694 5.04 17.52 -15.68
CA ILE A 694 5.13 16.76 -14.44
C ILE A 694 6.55 16.20 -14.35
N LYS A 695 7.31 16.67 -13.37
CA LYS A 695 8.68 16.21 -13.08
C LYS A 695 9.56 16.15 -14.34
N GLY A 696 9.55 17.25 -15.10
CA GLY A 696 10.37 17.47 -16.29
C GLY A 696 9.82 16.94 -17.60
N VAL A 697 8.74 16.17 -17.59
CA VAL A 697 8.11 15.61 -18.80
C VAL A 697 6.77 16.29 -19.07
N ALA A 698 6.54 16.73 -20.31
CA ALA A 698 5.27 17.30 -20.73
C ALA A 698 4.29 16.18 -21.11
N TYR A 699 3.13 16.15 -20.46
CA TYR A 699 2.09 15.16 -20.66
C TYR A 699 0.79 15.80 -21.17
N ALA A 700 0.11 15.12 -22.09
CA ALA A 700 -1.31 15.25 -22.28
C ALA A 700 -2.02 14.49 -21.15
N VAL A 701 -2.79 15.22 -20.35
CA VAL A 701 -3.57 14.71 -19.22
C VAL A 701 -5.06 14.72 -19.58
N PHE A 702 -5.72 13.56 -19.48
CA PHE A 702 -7.09 13.37 -19.97
C PHE A 702 -7.91 12.43 -19.05
N PRO A 703 -9.26 12.54 -19.04
CA PRO A 703 -10.09 11.60 -18.30
C PRO A 703 -10.03 10.19 -18.91
N VAL A 704 -9.91 9.17 -18.05
CA VAL A 704 -9.89 7.77 -18.46
C VAL A 704 -11.18 7.08 -18.03
N GLU A 705 -11.86 6.45 -18.98
CA GLU A 705 -12.92 5.48 -18.73
C GLU A 705 -12.63 4.23 -19.57
N SER A 706 -13.33 3.12 -19.32
CA SER A 706 -13.16 1.91 -20.11
C SER A 706 -13.50 2.15 -21.59
N GLY A 707 -12.68 1.63 -22.50
CA GLY A 707 -12.87 1.79 -23.94
C GLY A 707 -11.58 1.65 -24.74
N THR A 708 -11.70 1.71 -26.07
CA THR A 708 -10.56 1.66 -26.99
C THR A 708 -10.07 3.07 -27.28
N TYR A 709 -8.82 3.36 -26.96
CA TYR A 709 -8.21 4.66 -27.20
C TYR A 709 -7.33 4.65 -28.44
N VAL A 710 -7.41 5.73 -29.21
CA VAL A 710 -6.51 6.03 -30.33
C VAL A 710 -5.94 7.43 -30.13
N VAL A 711 -4.62 7.51 -30.09
CA VAL A 711 -3.87 8.76 -29.92
C VAL A 711 -3.02 9.00 -31.15
N SER A 712 -3.28 10.13 -31.80
CA SER A 712 -2.59 10.54 -33.02
C SER A 712 -1.43 11.46 -32.70
N TYR A 713 -0.29 11.24 -33.36
CA TYR A 713 0.90 12.06 -33.29
C TYR A 713 1.23 12.60 -34.68
N GLY A 714 1.10 13.92 -34.85
CA GLY A 714 1.40 14.66 -36.08
C GLY A 714 2.84 15.18 -36.12
N ARG A 715 3.27 15.71 -37.27
CA ARG A 715 4.54 16.47 -37.33
C ARG A 715 4.39 17.72 -36.47
N SER A 716 5.44 18.08 -35.73
CA SER A 716 5.53 19.39 -35.09
C SER A 716 5.40 20.48 -36.15
N ASP A 717 4.51 21.45 -35.96
CA ASP A 717 4.44 22.68 -36.76
C ASP A 717 5.53 23.69 -36.37
N THR A 718 6.40 23.33 -35.41
CA THR A 718 7.56 24.11 -34.94
C THR A 718 8.89 23.47 -35.28
#